data_AF-A0A7V1V418-F1
#
_entry.id   AF-A0A7V1V418-F1
#
_cell.length_a   1.000
_cell.length_b   1.000
_cell.length_c   1.000
_cell.angle_alpha   90.00
_cell.angle_beta   90.00
_cell.angle_gamma   90.00
#
_symmetry.space_group_name_H-M   'P 1'
#
loop_
_entity.id
_entity.type
_entity.pdbx_description
1 polymer ?
#
loop_
_entity_poly.entity_id
_entity_poly.type
_entity_poly.pdbx_seq_one_letter_code
_entity_poly.pdbx_strand_id
1 'polypeptide(L)'
;MCGICGMIGMADPAAFDRMMQRLVHRGPDDEGRHVEPGLWLGARRLRVIDPEGGHQPISNEACPFGQLGASAERGRRTGTVHVALNGEIYNYRELRRELLANGHRFSSHCDTEVLAHLYEEHGEAGLSRLRGMFAFALWDHRARMLLLVRDRLGIKPLYYAVRASSGSDGLPQVLFASELPALVAACPTAQVRAAALVDYLAFLYVSGPETVYEGIRQVQPGEVLRISPAGIEAERYWCVSPPARTVPATARLEAEARFLEVLRDTVQAHLVSDVPLGLFLSGGLDSGAILAMMRAVTSGPIRTFSIGYAASRDRSYDELDAARLMASRFGAQHTEERLAPDAAKLVPAVVAAMGEPLADSSAIPTYLISGVARRSVTVALSGIGGDELFGGYPRHLGMRAASVYARLPGALREFLATTVAPLVPEGQGGRDYLGRLKRFLRDGHRPLPDQYLAWMTFLPPEWGLSAFTEAHLEQAAVMSMDQAHRTAYLAWPSAEPADRAMGLDLQTYLPDDLLRLGDRMSMAHSLELRVPFCDHRLLEFALTVPAEVRLAGWRLKAFMRRALRDTLPERILSRAKFGFRIPLARWLREDLREMVQDLLSHAAMRRRGIVKPEYVQWVIAEHASGRRNLADPLYALLVLELWLRQVEGK
;
A
#
# COMPACT_ATOMS: atom_id res chain seq x y z
N MET A 1 -13.68 7.78 -4.91
CA MET A 1 -13.33 6.50 -4.25
C MET A 1 -14.52 5.59 -3.99
N CYS A 2 -14.36 4.27 -4.09
CA CYS A 2 -15.45 3.30 -3.88
C CYS A 2 -14.93 1.97 -3.32
N GLY A 3 -15.75 1.12 -2.72
CA GLY A 3 -15.51 -0.32 -2.69
C GLY A 3 -16.21 -0.97 -3.88
N ILE A 4 -15.53 -1.82 -4.65
CA ILE A 4 -16.13 -2.59 -5.74
C ILE A 4 -16.12 -4.08 -5.42
N CYS A 5 -17.15 -4.80 -5.87
CA CYS A 5 -17.19 -6.25 -5.81
C CYS A 5 -18.07 -6.83 -6.92
N GLY A 6 -17.91 -8.12 -7.18
CA GLY A 6 -18.77 -8.81 -8.13
C GLY A 6 -18.49 -10.29 -8.26
N MET A 7 -19.34 -10.90 -9.09
CA MET A 7 -19.39 -12.34 -9.34
C MET A 7 -19.63 -12.55 -10.84
N ILE A 8 -18.88 -13.44 -11.47
CA ILE A 8 -19.08 -13.85 -12.87
C ILE A 8 -19.16 -15.38 -12.97
N GLY A 9 -19.97 -15.88 -13.90
CA GLY A 9 -20.20 -17.32 -14.12
C GLY A 9 -20.99 -18.00 -13.00
N MET A 10 -21.58 -17.21 -12.08
CA MET A 10 -22.40 -17.70 -10.98
C MET A 10 -23.46 -16.68 -10.56
N ALA A 11 -24.49 -17.18 -9.86
CA ALA A 11 -25.51 -16.35 -9.23
C ALA A 11 -25.69 -16.79 -7.77
N ASP A 12 -25.28 -15.95 -6.84
CA ASP A 12 -25.56 -16.08 -5.40
C ASP A 12 -25.89 -14.68 -4.84
N PRO A 13 -27.16 -14.25 -4.92
CA PRO A 13 -27.57 -12.93 -4.46
C PRO A 13 -27.21 -12.66 -3.00
N ALA A 14 -27.31 -13.68 -2.14
CA ALA A 14 -27.01 -13.56 -0.72
C ALA A 14 -25.52 -13.36 -0.47
N ALA A 15 -24.64 -14.05 -1.22
CA ALA A 15 -23.21 -13.80 -1.16
C ALA A 15 -22.86 -12.39 -1.65
N PHE A 16 -23.44 -11.96 -2.78
CA PHE A 16 -23.22 -10.62 -3.32
C PHE A 16 -23.63 -9.52 -2.32
N ASP A 17 -24.78 -9.67 -1.66
CA ASP A 17 -25.24 -8.73 -0.63
C ASP A 17 -24.28 -8.66 0.57
N ARG A 18 -23.74 -9.80 1.01
CA ARG A 18 -22.73 -9.82 2.08
C ARG A 18 -21.44 -9.11 1.66
N MET A 19 -20.99 -9.29 0.41
CA MET A 19 -19.83 -8.58 -0.12
C MET A 19 -20.07 -7.06 -0.12
N MET A 20 -21.21 -6.62 -0.65
CA MET A 20 -21.61 -5.21 -0.69
C MET A 20 -21.71 -4.59 0.71
N GLN A 21 -22.23 -5.33 1.69
CA GLN A 21 -22.34 -4.86 3.07
C GLN A 21 -20.98 -4.68 3.74
N ARG A 22 -20.01 -5.54 3.43
CA ARG A 22 -18.64 -5.46 3.97
C ARG A 22 -17.85 -4.27 3.43
N LEU A 23 -18.32 -3.59 2.39
CA LEU A 23 -17.64 -2.46 1.75
C LEU A 23 -18.24 -1.09 2.12
N VAL A 24 -19.25 -1.04 3.01
CA VAL A 24 -19.94 0.22 3.38
C VAL A 24 -18.97 1.26 3.96
N HIS A 25 -18.00 0.86 4.78
CA HIS A 25 -17.02 1.80 5.35
C HIS A 25 -16.20 2.51 4.27
N ARG A 26 -15.99 1.87 3.11
CA ARG A 26 -15.26 2.49 2.00
C ARG A 26 -16.10 3.48 1.20
N GLY A 27 -17.42 3.32 1.20
CA GLY A 27 -18.33 4.08 0.36
C GLY A 27 -19.70 4.16 1.00
N PRO A 28 -19.86 4.99 2.04
CA PRO A 28 -21.10 5.07 2.80
C PRO A 28 -22.18 5.91 2.10
N ASP A 29 -21.85 6.66 1.05
CA ASP A 29 -22.71 7.71 0.52
C ASP A 29 -23.71 7.22 -0.53
N ASP A 30 -23.40 6.12 -1.22
CA ASP A 30 -24.23 5.59 -2.30
C ASP A 30 -23.94 4.09 -2.57
N GLU A 31 -24.95 3.40 -3.11
CA GLU A 31 -24.92 1.98 -3.47
C GLU A 31 -25.46 1.80 -4.89
N GLY A 32 -24.74 1.06 -5.73
CA GLY A 32 -25.27 0.66 -7.02
C GLY A 32 -24.89 -0.76 -7.43
N ARG A 33 -25.72 -1.31 -8.31
CA ARG A 33 -25.68 -2.71 -8.73
C ARG A 33 -26.03 -2.78 -10.22
N HIS A 34 -25.28 -3.57 -10.96
CA HIS A 34 -25.60 -3.99 -12.32
C HIS A 34 -25.63 -5.53 -12.34
N VAL A 35 -26.78 -6.09 -12.70
CA VAL A 35 -27.00 -7.54 -12.70
C VAL A 35 -27.56 -7.95 -14.05
N GLU A 36 -26.91 -8.90 -14.70
CA GLU A 36 -27.41 -9.54 -15.90
C GLU A 36 -27.03 -11.04 -15.91
N PRO A 37 -27.56 -11.86 -16.83
CA PRO A 37 -27.25 -13.29 -16.83
C PRO A 37 -25.74 -13.56 -16.84
N GLY A 38 -25.25 -14.21 -15.78
CA GLY A 38 -23.83 -14.54 -15.63
C GLY A 38 -22.95 -13.48 -14.97
N LEU A 39 -23.47 -12.28 -14.67
CA LEU A 39 -22.70 -11.17 -14.08
C LEU A 39 -23.46 -10.44 -12.96
N TRP A 40 -22.76 -10.24 -11.84
CA TRP A 40 -23.16 -9.35 -10.76
C TRP A 40 -22.02 -8.37 -10.51
N LEU A 41 -22.27 -7.07 -10.67
CA LEU A 41 -21.30 -6.00 -10.48
C LEU A 41 -21.85 -4.98 -9.49
N GLY A 42 -21.10 -4.64 -8.46
CA GLY A 42 -21.53 -3.76 -7.38
C GLY A 42 -20.49 -2.73 -6.99
N ALA A 43 -20.97 -1.58 -6.53
CA ALA A 43 -20.14 -0.50 -6.01
C ALA A 43 -20.78 0.16 -4.77
N ARG A 44 -19.95 0.36 -3.73
CA ARG A 44 -20.20 1.23 -2.58
C ARG A 44 -19.40 2.51 -2.78
N ARG A 45 -20.04 3.66 -2.85
CA ARG A 45 -19.40 4.89 -3.33
C ARG A 45 -19.17 5.91 -2.21
N LEU A 46 -17.96 6.48 -2.20
CA LEU A 46 -17.61 7.72 -1.51
C LEU A 46 -17.61 8.84 -2.55
N ARG A 47 -18.49 9.83 -2.36
CA ARG A 47 -18.71 10.91 -3.32
C ARG A 47 -17.54 11.90 -3.28
N VAL A 48 -16.70 11.91 -4.32
CA VAL A 48 -15.52 12.79 -4.45
C VAL A 48 -15.64 13.68 -5.69
N ILE A 49 -15.83 13.07 -6.86
CA ILE A 49 -16.12 13.76 -8.13
C ILE A 49 -17.56 13.49 -8.53
N ASP A 50 -18.22 14.54 -9.02
CA ASP A 50 -19.62 14.55 -9.42
C ASP A 50 -20.55 13.91 -8.36
N PRO A 51 -20.63 14.48 -7.14
CA PRO A 51 -21.36 13.87 -6.01
C PRO A 51 -22.83 13.53 -6.30
N GLU A 52 -23.45 14.20 -7.26
CA GLU A 52 -24.84 14.02 -7.66
C GLU A 52 -25.00 13.03 -8.83
N GLY A 53 -24.15 13.10 -9.87
CA GLY A 53 -24.33 12.31 -11.11
C GLY A 53 -23.46 11.06 -11.24
N GLY A 54 -22.37 10.94 -10.49
CA GLY A 54 -21.36 9.89 -10.69
C GLY A 54 -21.70 8.49 -10.15
N HIS A 55 -22.96 8.06 -10.25
CA HIS A 55 -23.41 6.75 -9.79
C HIS A 55 -22.66 5.60 -10.47
N GLN A 56 -22.43 4.51 -9.74
CA GLN A 56 -21.72 3.33 -10.24
C GLN A 56 -22.47 2.04 -9.89
N PRO A 57 -22.45 1.00 -10.73
CA PRO A 57 -21.75 0.91 -12.01
C PRO A 57 -22.31 1.84 -13.09
N ILE A 58 -21.43 2.46 -13.88
CA ILE A 58 -21.78 3.39 -14.97
C ILE A 58 -21.62 2.69 -16.32
N SER A 59 -22.42 3.07 -17.33
CA SER A 59 -22.30 2.51 -18.68
C SER A 59 -21.90 3.54 -19.71
N ASN A 60 -21.45 3.08 -20.88
CA ASN A 60 -21.40 3.92 -22.08
C ASN A 60 -22.83 4.28 -22.57
N GLU A 61 -22.91 5.08 -23.63
CA GLU A 61 -24.19 5.50 -24.19
C GLU A 61 -25.01 4.34 -24.76
N ALA A 62 -26.34 4.49 -24.76
CA ALA A 62 -27.22 3.51 -25.39
C ALA A 62 -26.99 3.48 -26.91
N CYS A 63 -26.80 2.27 -27.46
CA CYS A 63 -26.73 2.07 -28.90
C CYS A 63 -28.08 2.42 -29.56
N PRO A 64 -28.09 3.15 -30.68
CA PRO A 64 -29.30 3.31 -31.50
C PRO A 64 -29.84 1.96 -31.96
N PHE A 65 -31.17 1.83 -32.01
CA PHE A 65 -31.86 0.66 -32.54
C PHE A 65 -31.35 0.35 -33.97
N GLY A 66 -30.71 -0.81 -34.19
CA GLY A 66 -30.30 -1.25 -35.53
C GLY A 66 -28.92 -1.91 -35.67
N GLN A 67 -28.02 -1.82 -34.68
CA GLN A 67 -26.72 -2.52 -34.69
C GLN A 67 -26.69 -3.82 -33.87
N LEU A 68 -27.78 -4.17 -33.20
CA LEU A 68 -27.92 -5.43 -32.50
C LEU A 68 -28.53 -6.46 -33.46
N GLY A 69 -27.82 -7.57 -33.68
CA GLY A 69 -28.38 -8.73 -34.39
C GLY A 69 -29.70 -9.19 -33.75
N ALA A 70 -30.49 -9.94 -34.52
CA ALA A 70 -31.91 -10.25 -34.31
C ALA A 70 -32.31 -10.94 -32.97
N SER A 71 -31.41 -11.07 -32.00
CA SER A 71 -31.64 -11.61 -30.66
C SER A 71 -31.88 -10.54 -29.57
N ALA A 72 -31.80 -9.25 -29.90
CA ALA A 72 -32.11 -8.18 -28.94
C ALA A 72 -33.63 -8.00 -28.75
N GLU A 73 -34.23 -8.87 -27.95
CA GLU A 73 -35.59 -8.71 -27.45
C GLU A 73 -35.70 -7.42 -26.62
N ARG A 74 -36.48 -6.48 -27.18
CA ARG A 74 -37.34 -5.49 -26.52
C ARG A 74 -36.94 -5.12 -25.08
N GLY A 75 -36.09 -4.11 -24.90
CA GLY A 75 -36.00 -3.39 -23.63
C GLY A 75 -34.69 -2.70 -23.27
N ARG A 76 -33.55 -3.00 -23.89
CA ARG A 76 -32.26 -2.42 -23.46
C ARG A 76 -32.11 -0.97 -23.94
N ARG A 77 -32.42 -0.02 -23.04
CA ARG A 77 -32.01 1.41 -23.09
C ARG A 77 -30.63 1.65 -22.44
N THR A 78 -29.83 0.61 -22.23
CA THR A 78 -28.56 0.67 -21.49
C THR A 78 -27.38 0.51 -22.44
N GLY A 79 -26.22 1.04 -22.06
CA GLY A 79 -24.96 0.81 -22.77
C GLY A 79 -24.55 -0.67 -22.82
N THR A 80 -23.49 -0.98 -23.57
CA THR A 80 -22.92 -2.34 -23.69
C THR A 80 -21.67 -2.55 -22.84
N VAL A 81 -21.06 -1.46 -22.36
CA VAL A 81 -19.89 -1.48 -21.50
C VAL A 81 -20.30 -0.93 -20.14
N HIS A 82 -20.02 -1.67 -19.06
CA HIS A 82 -20.35 -1.29 -17.68
C HIS A 82 -19.09 -1.26 -16.81
N VAL A 83 -18.91 -0.22 -16.00
CA VAL A 83 -17.70 -0.03 -15.19
C VAL A 83 -18.03 0.29 -13.74
N ALA A 84 -17.30 -0.33 -12.81
CA ALA A 84 -17.21 0.07 -11.41
C ALA A 84 -15.75 0.36 -11.04
N LEU A 85 -15.48 1.53 -10.47
CA LEU A 85 -14.15 2.05 -10.18
C LEU A 85 -13.98 2.33 -8.68
N ASN A 86 -13.00 1.66 -8.06
CA ASN A 86 -12.37 2.05 -6.82
C ASN A 86 -11.11 2.87 -7.12
N GLY A 87 -11.22 4.19 -7.20
CA GLY A 87 -10.08 5.03 -7.53
C GLY A 87 -10.43 6.44 -7.94
N GLU A 88 -9.50 7.03 -8.69
CA GLU A 88 -9.54 8.37 -9.26
C GLU A 88 -8.68 8.41 -10.53
N ILE A 89 -9.24 8.91 -11.64
CA ILE A 89 -8.52 9.14 -12.91
C ILE A 89 -8.16 10.62 -13.03
N TYR A 90 -6.97 11.02 -12.61
CA TYR A 90 -6.53 12.41 -12.56
C TYR A 90 -6.57 13.15 -13.90
N ASN A 91 -6.34 12.46 -15.02
CA ASN A 91 -6.41 13.05 -16.37
C ASN A 91 -7.78 12.90 -17.06
N TYR A 92 -8.86 12.57 -16.33
CA TYR A 92 -10.18 12.32 -16.93
C TYR A 92 -10.71 13.51 -17.73
N ARG A 93 -10.42 14.76 -17.33
CA ARG A 93 -10.88 15.96 -18.05
C ARG A 93 -10.23 16.10 -19.44
N GLU A 94 -9.01 15.63 -19.60
CA GLU A 94 -8.31 15.59 -20.89
C GLU A 94 -8.95 14.53 -21.78
N LEU A 95 -9.03 13.30 -21.28
CA LEU A 95 -9.62 12.16 -21.97
C LEU A 95 -11.08 12.43 -22.37
N ARG A 96 -11.88 13.02 -21.48
CA ARG A 96 -13.28 13.38 -21.74
C ARG A 96 -13.41 14.37 -22.89
N ARG A 97 -12.52 15.37 -23.00
CA ARG A 97 -12.58 16.34 -24.11
C ARG A 97 -12.32 15.68 -25.45
N GLU A 98 -11.37 14.75 -25.50
CA GLU A 98 -11.06 13.99 -26.71
C GLU A 98 -12.21 13.05 -27.10
N LEU A 99 -12.76 12.32 -26.13
CA LEU A 99 -13.88 11.40 -26.38
C LEU A 99 -15.14 12.15 -26.85
N LEU A 100 -15.42 13.33 -26.28
CA LEU A 100 -16.48 14.20 -26.79
C LEU A 100 -16.21 14.67 -28.23
N ALA A 101 -14.96 14.97 -28.57
CA ALA A 101 -14.58 15.35 -29.93
C ALA A 101 -14.71 14.18 -30.92
N ASN A 102 -14.56 12.94 -30.45
CA ASN A 102 -14.79 11.72 -31.24
C ASN A 102 -16.27 11.30 -31.32
N GLY A 103 -17.18 12.04 -30.66
CA GLY A 103 -18.63 11.86 -30.79
C GLY A 103 -19.32 11.09 -29.67
N HIS A 104 -18.59 10.67 -28.63
CA HIS A 104 -19.16 10.03 -27.45
C HIS A 104 -20.09 10.99 -26.69
N ARG A 105 -21.11 10.44 -26.01
CA ARG A 105 -22.05 11.21 -25.19
C ARG A 105 -21.98 10.81 -23.73
N PHE A 106 -21.55 11.76 -22.91
CA PHE A 106 -21.45 11.59 -21.47
C PHE A 106 -22.78 11.90 -20.78
N SER A 107 -23.13 11.09 -19.80
CA SER A 107 -24.30 11.20 -18.92
C SER A 107 -23.96 11.79 -17.55
N SER A 108 -22.66 11.82 -17.20
CA SER A 108 -22.13 12.33 -15.93
C SER A 108 -20.90 13.22 -16.16
N HIS A 109 -20.43 13.84 -15.08
CA HIS A 109 -19.16 14.54 -15.00
C HIS A 109 -18.11 13.75 -14.20
N CYS A 110 -18.42 12.51 -13.82
CA CYS A 110 -17.55 11.62 -13.06
C CYS A 110 -16.40 11.11 -13.93
N ASP A 111 -15.24 10.94 -13.30
CA ASP A 111 -14.05 10.33 -13.89
C ASP A 111 -14.28 8.87 -14.32
N THR A 112 -15.13 8.12 -13.61
CA THR A 112 -15.44 6.72 -13.93
C THR A 112 -16.03 6.54 -15.34
N GLU A 113 -16.88 7.46 -15.82
CA GLU A 113 -17.54 7.29 -17.12
C GLU A 113 -16.54 7.30 -18.29
N VAL A 114 -15.43 8.02 -18.12
CA VAL A 114 -14.35 8.04 -19.13
C VAL A 114 -13.82 6.64 -19.40
N LEU A 115 -13.82 5.74 -18.41
CA LEU A 115 -13.33 4.37 -18.60
C LEU A 115 -14.19 3.57 -19.60
N ALA A 116 -15.52 3.74 -19.55
CA ALA A 116 -16.44 3.02 -20.44
C ALA A 116 -16.24 3.46 -21.90
N HIS A 117 -16.19 4.76 -22.13
CA HIS A 117 -15.98 5.35 -23.47
C HIS A 117 -14.56 5.14 -24.00
N LEU A 118 -13.55 5.22 -23.13
CA LEU A 118 -12.15 4.99 -23.53
C LEU A 118 -11.92 3.54 -23.99
N TYR A 119 -12.55 2.59 -23.30
CA TYR A 119 -12.53 1.19 -23.72
C TYR A 119 -13.35 0.96 -24.99
N GLU A 120 -14.50 1.61 -25.15
CA GLU A 120 -15.27 1.53 -26.40
C GLU A 120 -14.47 2.00 -27.62
N GLU A 121 -13.73 3.10 -27.48
CA GLU A 121 -12.95 3.72 -28.58
C GLU A 121 -11.63 3.00 -28.87
N HIS A 122 -10.91 2.56 -27.83
CA HIS A 122 -9.53 2.07 -27.95
C HIS A 122 -9.31 0.64 -27.43
N GLY A 123 -10.35 -0.01 -26.93
CA GLY A 123 -10.23 -1.27 -26.19
C GLY A 123 -9.22 -1.15 -25.04
N GLU A 124 -8.46 -2.20 -24.83
CA GLU A 124 -7.46 -2.27 -23.77
C GLU A 124 -6.22 -1.37 -24.02
N ALA A 125 -5.97 -0.96 -25.27
CA ALA A 125 -4.88 -0.03 -25.56
C ALA A 125 -5.07 1.32 -24.84
N GLY A 126 -6.33 1.68 -24.54
CA GLY A 126 -6.69 2.86 -23.76
C GLY A 126 -6.14 2.86 -22.32
N LEU A 127 -5.88 1.68 -21.73
CA LEU A 127 -5.39 1.56 -20.34
C LEU A 127 -4.08 2.31 -20.11
N SER A 128 -3.19 2.28 -21.12
CA SER A 128 -1.90 2.97 -21.09
C SER A 128 -2.04 4.50 -20.94
N ARG A 129 -3.18 5.07 -21.31
CA ARG A 129 -3.46 6.51 -21.30
C ARG A 129 -3.94 7.01 -19.93
N LEU A 130 -4.32 6.11 -19.02
CA LEU A 130 -4.84 6.45 -17.71
C LEU A 130 -3.72 6.98 -16.80
N ARG A 131 -3.94 8.13 -16.16
CA ARG A 131 -3.13 8.64 -15.05
C ARG A 131 -4.01 8.72 -13.83
N GLY A 132 -3.75 7.89 -12.82
CA GLY A 132 -4.63 7.77 -11.67
C GLY A 132 -4.15 6.74 -10.67
N MET A 133 -4.91 6.61 -9.60
CA MET A 133 -4.89 5.45 -8.69
C MET A 133 -6.22 4.72 -8.87
N PHE A 134 -6.21 3.45 -9.23
CA PHE A 134 -7.45 2.77 -9.62
C PHE A 134 -7.39 1.26 -9.50
N ALA A 135 -8.51 0.70 -9.10
CA ALA A 135 -8.88 -0.68 -9.30
C ALA A 135 -10.29 -0.65 -9.89
N PHE A 136 -10.50 -1.22 -11.08
CA PHE A 136 -11.83 -1.24 -11.68
C PHE A 136 -12.17 -2.60 -12.26
N ALA A 137 -13.49 -2.85 -12.32
CA ALA A 137 -14.09 -3.95 -13.03
C ALA A 137 -14.86 -3.37 -14.22
N LEU A 138 -14.52 -3.82 -15.42
CA LEU A 138 -15.18 -3.41 -16.67
C LEU A 138 -15.77 -4.64 -17.34
N TRP A 139 -17.07 -4.60 -17.57
CA TRP A 139 -17.79 -5.64 -18.29
C TRP A 139 -18.14 -5.18 -19.71
N ASP A 140 -17.70 -5.96 -20.69
CA ASP A 140 -18.10 -5.82 -22.08
C ASP A 140 -19.12 -6.92 -22.43
N HIS A 141 -20.38 -6.49 -22.61
CA HIS A 141 -21.47 -7.39 -22.94
C HIS A 141 -21.31 -8.03 -24.33
N ARG A 142 -20.73 -7.31 -25.30
CA ARG A 142 -20.58 -7.81 -26.68
C ARG A 142 -19.50 -8.87 -26.74
N ALA A 143 -18.38 -8.63 -26.08
CA ALA A 143 -17.28 -9.60 -25.99
C ALA A 143 -17.54 -10.71 -24.97
N ARG A 144 -18.55 -10.57 -24.10
CA ARG A 144 -18.77 -11.40 -22.91
C ARG A 144 -17.50 -11.53 -22.06
N MET A 145 -16.89 -10.39 -21.77
CA MET A 145 -15.58 -10.31 -21.12
C MET A 145 -15.59 -9.35 -19.93
N LEU A 146 -15.08 -9.83 -18.80
CA LEU A 146 -14.82 -9.02 -17.61
C LEU A 146 -13.32 -8.73 -17.53
N LEU A 147 -12.97 -7.45 -17.43
CA LEU A 147 -11.62 -6.99 -17.15
C LEU A 147 -11.54 -6.53 -15.68
N LEU A 148 -10.61 -7.11 -14.93
CA LEU A 148 -10.20 -6.59 -13.63
C LEU A 148 -8.84 -5.92 -13.79
N VAL A 149 -8.80 -4.60 -13.60
CA VAL A 149 -7.59 -3.81 -13.87
C VAL A 149 -7.14 -3.12 -12.59
N ARG A 150 -5.84 -3.21 -12.28
CA ARG A 150 -5.23 -2.50 -11.15
C ARG A 150 -4.18 -1.51 -11.64
N ASP A 151 -4.07 -0.37 -10.95
CA ASP A 151 -3.14 0.70 -11.30
C ASP A 151 -1.67 0.26 -11.23
N ARG A 152 -0.82 1.05 -11.88
CA ARG A 152 0.61 0.78 -12.10
C ARG A 152 1.38 0.42 -10.83
N LEU A 153 1.09 1.08 -9.71
CA LEU A 153 1.79 0.86 -8.44
C LEU A 153 0.96 0.09 -7.42
N GLY A 154 -0.22 -0.38 -7.79
CA GLY A 154 -1.10 -1.12 -6.90
C GLY A 154 -1.63 -0.29 -5.73
N ILE A 155 -1.81 1.02 -5.93
CA ILE A 155 -2.32 1.95 -4.90
C ILE A 155 -3.70 1.51 -4.44
N LYS A 156 -4.59 1.14 -5.37
CA LYS A 156 -5.93 0.64 -5.05
C LYS A 156 -5.95 -0.89 -5.02
N PRO A 157 -6.58 -1.50 -4.00
CA PRO A 157 -6.60 -2.94 -3.83
C PRO A 157 -7.66 -3.61 -4.71
N LEU A 158 -7.34 -4.80 -5.22
CA LEU A 158 -8.27 -5.67 -5.94
C LEU A 158 -7.87 -7.13 -5.77
N TYR A 159 -8.80 -7.95 -5.28
CA TYR A 159 -8.61 -9.38 -5.04
C TYR A 159 -9.63 -10.18 -5.82
N TYR A 160 -9.27 -11.42 -6.17
CA TYR A 160 -10.14 -12.34 -6.87
C TYR A 160 -9.93 -13.78 -6.40
N ALA A 161 -10.95 -14.61 -6.57
CA ALA A 161 -10.90 -16.05 -6.34
C ALA A 161 -11.61 -16.79 -7.48
N VAL A 162 -11.03 -17.91 -7.91
CA VAL A 162 -11.56 -18.74 -8.98
C VAL A 162 -12.11 -20.03 -8.38
N ARG A 163 -13.36 -20.39 -8.70
CA ARG A 163 -13.96 -21.67 -8.25
C ARG A 163 -13.74 -22.74 -9.31
N ALA A 164 -13.61 -23.99 -8.86
CA ALA A 164 -13.30 -25.14 -9.70
C ALA A 164 -14.40 -25.54 -10.71
N SER A 165 -15.60 -24.96 -10.62
CA SER A 165 -16.72 -25.28 -11.50
C SER A 165 -16.90 -24.20 -12.57
N SER A 166 -17.09 -24.59 -13.83
CA SER A 166 -17.55 -23.66 -14.86
C SER A 166 -19.02 -23.30 -14.65
N GLY A 167 -19.38 -22.04 -14.89
CA GLY A 167 -20.77 -21.59 -14.90
C GLY A 167 -21.60 -22.33 -15.95
N SER A 168 -22.91 -22.40 -15.73
CA SER A 168 -23.86 -22.98 -16.70
C SER A 168 -23.89 -22.20 -18.04
N ASP A 169 -23.33 -21.00 -18.06
CA ASP A 169 -23.21 -20.07 -19.18
C ASP A 169 -21.86 -20.17 -19.92
N GLY A 170 -20.99 -21.11 -19.52
CA GLY A 170 -19.65 -21.32 -20.07
C GLY A 170 -18.59 -20.36 -19.56
N LEU A 171 -18.92 -19.44 -18.63
CA LEU A 171 -17.95 -18.53 -18.03
C LEU A 171 -17.24 -19.17 -16.83
N PRO A 172 -15.95 -18.84 -16.61
CA PRO A 172 -15.27 -19.18 -15.37
C PRO A 172 -15.99 -18.56 -14.17
N GLN A 173 -16.10 -19.33 -13.09
CA GLN A 173 -16.65 -18.85 -11.83
C GLN A 173 -15.62 -18.01 -11.06
N VAL A 174 -15.77 -16.69 -11.09
CA VAL A 174 -14.85 -15.75 -10.42
C VAL A 174 -15.60 -14.81 -9.48
N LEU A 175 -15.05 -14.64 -8.29
CA LEU A 175 -15.44 -13.64 -7.30
C LEU A 175 -14.35 -12.58 -7.24
N PHE A 176 -14.70 -11.30 -7.10
CA PHE A 176 -13.72 -10.24 -6.88
C PHE A 176 -14.23 -9.19 -5.90
N ALA A 177 -13.30 -8.53 -5.19
CA ALA A 177 -13.62 -7.41 -4.32
C ALA A 177 -12.40 -6.51 -4.07
N SER A 178 -12.64 -5.27 -3.65
CA SER A 178 -11.58 -4.38 -3.18
C SER A 178 -10.92 -4.85 -1.88
N GLU A 179 -11.59 -5.66 -1.05
CA GLU A 179 -11.08 -6.08 0.26
C GLU A 179 -11.30 -7.57 0.52
N LEU A 180 -10.31 -8.22 1.15
CA LEU A 180 -10.39 -9.63 1.55
C LEU A 180 -11.61 -9.95 2.42
N PRO A 181 -11.98 -9.17 3.46
CA PRO A 181 -13.19 -9.43 4.24
C PRO A 181 -14.48 -9.47 3.43
N ALA A 182 -14.57 -8.68 2.35
CA ALA A 182 -15.71 -8.70 1.45
C ALA A 182 -15.72 -9.99 0.62
N LEU A 183 -14.58 -10.35 0.01
CA LEU A 183 -14.46 -11.56 -0.80
C LEU A 183 -14.69 -12.84 0.05
N VAL A 184 -14.10 -12.91 1.24
CA VAL A 184 -14.27 -14.04 2.18
C VAL A 184 -15.71 -14.19 2.65
N ALA A 185 -16.49 -13.10 2.72
CA ALA A 185 -17.91 -13.20 3.04
C ALA A 185 -18.74 -13.96 1.97
N ALA A 186 -18.20 -14.08 0.74
CA ALA A 186 -18.73 -14.93 -0.32
C ALA A 186 -18.03 -16.30 -0.43
N CYS A 187 -16.93 -16.51 0.30
CA CYS A 187 -16.17 -17.76 0.36
C CYS A 187 -16.15 -18.30 1.80
N PRO A 188 -17.25 -18.86 2.33
CA PRO A 188 -17.31 -19.33 3.72
C PRO A 188 -16.33 -20.47 4.02
N THR A 189 -15.83 -21.16 2.99
CA THR A 189 -14.83 -22.23 3.11
C THR A 189 -13.39 -21.73 2.93
N ALA A 190 -13.14 -20.41 2.92
CA ALA A 190 -11.80 -19.87 2.78
C ALA A 190 -10.92 -20.31 3.95
N GLN A 191 -9.80 -20.96 3.63
CA GLN A 191 -8.84 -21.45 4.63
C GLN A 191 -7.63 -20.54 4.67
N VAL A 192 -7.05 -20.38 5.86
CA VAL A 192 -5.81 -19.62 6.05
C VAL A 192 -4.63 -20.45 5.56
N ARG A 193 -3.78 -19.85 4.72
CA ARG A 193 -2.58 -20.48 4.15
C ARG A 193 -1.44 -20.47 5.15
N ALA A 194 -0.95 -21.65 5.52
CA ALA A 194 0.13 -21.81 6.51
C ALA A 194 1.42 -21.06 6.10
N ALA A 195 1.83 -21.18 4.84
CA ALA A 195 3.00 -20.46 4.31
C ALA A 195 2.89 -18.94 4.48
N ALA A 196 1.68 -18.37 4.33
CA ALA A 196 1.47 -16.94 4.48
C ALA A 196 1.72 -16.45 5.91
N LEU A 197 1.45 -17.28 6.92
CA LEU A 197 1.70 -16.94 8.32
C LEU A 197 3.19 -16.91 8.66
N VAL A 198 3.98 -17.79 8.02
CA VAL A 198 5.44 -17.78 8.12
C VAL A 198 5.99 -16.50 7.48
N ASP A 199 5.56 -16.17 6.26
CA ASP A 199 5.97 -14.95 5.55
C ASP A 199 5.59 -13.70 6.37
N TYR A 200 4.37 -13.65 6.91
CA TYR A 200 3.91 -12.57 7.77
C TYR A 200 4.74 -12.42 9.04
N LEU A 201 5.03 -13.50 9.78
CA LEU A 201 5.84 -13.41 10.99
C LEU A 201 7.31 -13.08 10.69
N ALA A 202 7.79 -13.40 9.49
CA ALA A 202 9.12 -13.03 9.03
C ALA A 202 9.21 -11.56 8.60
N PHE A 203 8.23 -11.02 7.88
CA PHE A 203 8.35 -9.71 7.21
C PHE A 203 7.31 -8.66 7.65
N LEU A 204 6.40 -9.02 8.56
CA LEU A 204 5.28 -8.22 9.08
C LEU A 204 4.09 -8.03 8.12
N TYR A 205 4.15 -8.57 6.90
CA TYR A 205 3.07 -8.52 5.91
C TYR A 205 3.16 -9.73 4.96
N VAL A 206 2.10 -9.95 4.16
CA VAL A 206 2.07 -10.97 3.11
C VAL A 206 2.20 -10.29 1.73
N SER A 207 3.28 -10.57 1.02
CA SER A 207 3.49 -10.08 -0.36
C SER A 207 2.51 -10.75 -1.33
N GLY A 208 2.02 -9.98 -2.30
CA GLY A 208 1.26 -10.52 -3.43
C GLY A 208 2.14 -11.37 -4.36
N PRO A 209 1.54 -12.13 -5.31
CA PRO A 209 0.12 -12.18 -5.67
C PRO A 209 -0.74 -13.05 -4.77
N GLU A 210 -0.14 -13.95 -3.99
CA GLU A 210 -0.88 -14.80 -3.07
C GLU A 210 -1.34 -13.99 -1.85
N THR A 211 -2.39 -14.45 -1.17
CA THR A 211 -2.93 -13.77 0.02
C THR A 211 -2.77 -14.65 1.25
N VAL A 212 -3.26 -14.19 2.40
CA VAL A 212 -3.35 -14.99 3.62
C VAL A 212 -4.33 -16.17 3.49
N TYR A 213 -5.18 -16.18 2.47
CA TYR A 213 -6.16 -17.24 2.23
C TYR A 213 -5.79 -18.10 1.03
N GLU A 214 -6.10 -19.40 1.11
CA GLU A 214 -5.93 -20.35 0.00
C GLU A 214 -6.86 -20.01 -1.17
N GLY A 215 -6.33 -20.03 -2.38
CA GLY A 215 -7.10 -19.80 -3.61
C GLY A 215 -7.61 -18.37 -3.83
N ILE A 216 -7.26 -17.43 -2.95
CA ILE A 216 -7.55 -16.00 -3.12
C ILE A 216 -6.26 -15.28 -3.51
N ARG A 217 -6.30 -14.57 -4.63
CA ARG A 217 -5.16 -13.85 -5.20
C ARG A 217 -5.45 -12.36 -5.30
N GLN A 218 -4.38 -11.59 -5.31
CA GLN A 218 -4.41 -10.16 -5.56
C GLN A 218 -4.00 -9.88 -7.00
N VAL A 219 -4.79 -9.06 -7.72
CA VAL A 219 -4.38 -8.54 -9.04
C VAL A 219 -3.10 -7.74 -8.85
N GLN A 220 -2.08 -7.99 -9.65
CA GLN A 220 -0.77 -7.37 -9.47
C GLN A 220 -0.76 -5.88 -9.88
N PRO A 221 0.18 -5.07 -9.37
CA PRO A 221 0.40 -3.72 -9.89
C PRO A 221 0.60 -3.71 -11.41
N GLY A 222 -0.11 -2.84 -12.12
CA GLY A 222 -0.02 -2.71 -13.58
C GLY A 222 -0.55 -3.92 -14.37
N GLU A 223 -1.44 -4.71 -13.79
CA GLU A 223 -2.01 -5.93 -14.39
C GLU A 223 -3.48 -5.76 -14.81
N VAL A 224 -3.84 -6.42 -15.90
CA VAL A 224 -5.21 -6.68 -16.34
C VAL A 224 -5.47 -8.19 -16.30
N LEU A 225 -6.55 -8.59 -15.63
CA LEU A 225 -7.07 -9.94 -15.63
C LEU A 225 -8.31 -9.99 -16.53
N ARG A 226 -8.26 -10.80 -17.59
CA ARG A 226 -9.33 -11.03 -18.56
C ARG A 226 -10.07 -12.30 -18.20
N ILE A 227 -11.38 -12.22 -18.06
CA ILE A 227 -12.24 -13.36 -17.76
C ILE A 227 -13.28 -13.45 -18.88
N SER A 228 -13.22 -14.54 -19.64
CA SER A 228 -14.10 -14.78 -20.78
C SER A 228 -14.42 -16.28 -20.90
N PRO A 229 -15.28 -16.72 -21.84
CA PRO A 229 -15.50 -18.14 -22.08
C PRO A 229 -14.23 -18.91 -22.50
N ALA A 230 -13.20 -18.22 -22.99
CA ALA A 230 -11.91 -18.83 -23.33
C ALA A 230 -11.07 -19.18 -22.08
N GLY A 231 -11.37 -18.56 -20.93
CA GLY A 231 -10.65 -18.78 -19.69
C GLY A 231 -10.28 -17.48 -18.98
N ILE A 232 -9.23 -17.56 -18.15
CA ILE A 232 -8.69 -16.45 -17.39
C ILE A 232 -7.26 -16.19 -17.84
N GLU A 233 -6.99 -14.98 -18.29
CA GLU A 233 -5.67 -14.55 -18.75
C GLU A 233 -5.22 -13.31 -17.99
N ALA A 234 -3.95 -13.27 -17.58
CA ALA A 234 -3.36 -12.14 -16.89
C ALA A 234 -2.25 -11.53 -17.76
N GLU A 235 -2.25 -10.20 -17.90
CA GLU A 235 -1.21 -9.47 -18.62
C GLU A 235 -0.81 -8.22 -17.85
N ARG A 236 0.49 -7.97 -17.75
CA ARG A 236 1.00 -6.71 -17.20
C ARG A 236 1.11 -5.68 -18.32
N TYR A 237 0.23 -4.68 -18.28
CA TYR A 237 0.30 -3.52 -19.18
C TYR A 237 1.36 -2.50 -18.73
N TRP A 238 1.86 -2.62 -17.50
CA TRP A 238 2.93 -1.79 -16.98
C TRP A 238 3.75 -2.53 -15.92
N CYS A 239 5.06 -2.24 -15.84
CA CYS A 239 5.91 -2.71 -14.76
C CYS A 239 6.94 -1.64 -14.37
N VAL A 240 7.32 -1.65 -13.08
CA VAL A 240 8.41 -0.80 -12.59
C VAL A 240 9.70 -1.24 -13.27
N SER A 241 10.24 -0.40 -14.16
CA SER A 241 11.48 -0.68 -14.86
C SER A 241 12.30 0.61 -15.03
N PRO A 242 13.62 0.58 -14.76
CA PRO A 242 14.48 1.72 -15.07
C PRO A 242 14.49 2.00 -16.58
N PRO A 243 14.45 3.28 -16.99
CA PRO A 243 14.44 3.64 -18.40
C PRO A 243 15.76 3.26 -19.08
N ALA A 244 15.69 2.90 -20.36
CA ALA A 244 16.86 2.57 -21.18
C ALA A 244 17.84 3.75 -21.36
N ARG A 245 17.37 4.99 -21.13
CA ARG A 245 18.18 6.22 -21.19
C ARG A 245 18.10 6.94 -19.85
N THR A 246 19.27 7.20 -19.27
CA THR A 246 19.42 8.01 -18.06
C THR A 246 19.87 9.42 -18.42
N VAL A 247 19.47 10.40 -17.59
CA VAL A 247 19.97 11.77 -17.70
C VAL A 247 21.47 11.75 -17.38
N PRO A 248 22.36 12.34 -18.20
CA PRO A 248 23.78 12.40 -17.88
C PRO A 248 24.02 13.01 -16.50
N ALA A 249 24.93 12.44 -15.70
CA ALA A 249 25.24 12.97 -14.37
C ALA A 249 25.71 14.43 -14.37
N THR A 250 26.22 14.92 -15.52
CA THR A 250 26.60 16.31 -15.77
C THR A 250 25.41 17.28 -15.84
N ALA A 251 24.21 16.81 -16.21
CA ALA A 251 22.97 17.59 -16.31
C ALA A 251 22.19 17.66 -14.97
N ARG A 252 22.92 17.66 -13.85
CA ARG A 252 22.36 17.53 -12.51
C ARG A 252 21.40 18.66 -12.13
N LEU A 253 21.76 19.91 -12.45
CA LEU A 253 20.92 21.09 -12.18
C LEU A 253 19.63 21.05 -12.99
N GLU A 254 19.70 20.60 -14.24
CA GLU A 254 18.52 20.42 -15.09
C GLU A 254 17.59 19.34 -14.52
N ALA A 255 18.15 18.25 -14.00
CA ALA A 255 17.36 17.22 -13.30
C ALA A 255 16.66 17.78 -12.05
N GLU A 256 17.30 18.65 -11.27
CA GLU A 256 16.67 19.28 -10.10
C GLU A 256 15.53 20.23 -10.49
N ALA A 257 15.73 21.06 -11.51
CA ALA A 257 14.67 21.93 -12.03
C ALA A 257 13.49 21.11 -12.58
N ARG A 258 13.80 20.07 -13.36
CA ARG A 258 12.80 19.17 -13.93
C ARG A 258 12.04 18.41 -12.85
N PHE A 259 12.70 18.00 -11.77
CA PHE A 259 12.03 17.38 -10.62
C PHE A 259 10.96 18.30 -10.03
N LEU A 260 11.25 19.58 -9.83
CA LEU A 260 10.28 20.53 -9.28
C LEU A 260 9.09 20.74 -10.24
N GLU A 261 9.33 20.77 -11.55
CA GLU A 261 8.26 20.83 -12.56
C GLU A 261 7.35 19.60 -12.51
N VAL A 262 7.95 18.41 -12.54
CA VAL A 262 7.20 17.14 -12.52
C VAL A 262 6.46 16.98 -11.20
N LEU A 263 7.07 17.32 -10.06
CA LEU A 263 6.40 17.27 -8.76
C LEU A 263 5.23 18.27 -8.69
N ARG A 264 5.38 19.47 -9.26
CA ARG A 264 4.30 20.45 -9.35
C ARG A 264 3.12 19.94 -10.17
N ASP A 265 3.38 19.42 -11.37
CA ASP A 265 2.37 18.80 -12.24
C ASP A 265 1.67 17.62 -11.55
N THR A 266 2.43 16.76 -10.90
CA THR A 266 1.92 15.63 -10.13
C THR A 266 1.00 16.06 -9.00
N VAL A 267 1.41 17.03 -8.18
CA VAL A 267 0.55 17.54 -7.11
C VAL A 267 -0.69 18.20 -7.69
N GLN A 268 -0.58 18.98 -8.77
CA GLN A 268 -1.73 19.57 -9.44
C GLN A 268 -2.75 18.53 -9.92
N ALA A 269 -2.29 17.43 -10.52
CA ALA A 269 -3.15 16.32 -10.94
C ALA A 269 -3.88 15.67 -9.75
N HIS A 270 -3.23 15.58 -8.59
CA HIS A 270 -3.81 15.01 -7.37
C HIS A 270 -4.75 15.95 -6.62
N LEU A 271 -4.91 17.21 -7.04
CA LEU A 271 -5.83 18.18 -6.43
C LEU A 271 -7.24 18.18 -7.05
N VAL A 272 -7.46 17.37 -8.09
CA VAL A 272 -8.75 17.25 -8.80
C VAL A 272 -9.81 16.65 -7.87
N SER A 273 -10.75 17.46 -7.38
CA SER A 273 -11.78 17.04 -6.42
C SER A 273 -12.93 18.05 -6.41
N ASP A 274 -14.19 17.59 -6.28
CA ASP A 274 -15.36 18.46 -6.08
C ASP A 274 -15.72 18.62 -4.59
N VAL A 275 -15.00 17.92 -3.71
CA VAL A 275 -15.14 17.98 -2.25
C VAL A 275 -13.87 18.51 -1.58
N PRO A 276 -13.95 19.03 -0.32
CA PRO A 276 -12.78 19.52 0.38
C PRO A 276 -11.69 18.46 0.55
N LEU A 277 -10.45 18.87 0.31
CA LEU A 277 -9.25 18.05 0.48
C LEU A 277 -8.27 18.67 1.48
N GLY A 278 -7.36 17.87 2.01
CA GLY A 278 -6.27 18.33 2.87
C GLY A 278 -4.97 17.56 2.67
N LEU A 279 -4.03 17.73 3.60
CA LEU A 279 -2.72 17.09 3.59
C LEU A 279 -2.33 16.61 4.99
N PHE A 280 -1.83 15.37 5.08
CA PHE A 280 -1.15 14.89 6.27
C PHE A 280 0.24 15.53 6.36
N LEU A 281 0.45 16.38 7.36
CA LEU A 281 1.66 17.17 7.52
C LEU A 281 2.49 16.62 8.69
N SER A 282 3.62 16.00 8.38
CA SER A 282 4.58 15.53 9.39
C SER A 282 5.69 16.55 9.70
N GLY A 283 5.80 17.63 8.94
CA GLY A 283 6.99 18.50 9.00
C GLY A 283 8.26 17.81 8.48
N GLY A 284 8.11 16.67 7.81
CA GLY A 284 9.17 15.98 7.07
C GLY A 284 9.38 16.59 5.67
N LEU A 285 10.38 16.05 4.96
CA LEU A 285 10.74 16.53 3.63
C LEU A 285 9.62 16.27 2.59
N ASP A 286 8.94 15.13 2.68
CA ASP A 286 7.93 14.70 1.68
C ASP A 286 6.64 15.48 1.79
N SER A 287 6.04 15.48 2.99
CA SER A 287 4.84 16.27 3.26
C SER A 287 5.10 17.77 3.07
N GLY A 288 6.31 18.25 3.37
CA GLY A 288 6.70 19.63 3.11
C GLY A 288 6.85 19.95 1.62
N ALA A 289 7.39 19.05 0.81
CA ALA A 289 7.47 19.22 -0.64
C ALA A 289 6.08 19.27 -1.27
N ILE A 290 5.17 18.39 -0.83
CA ILE A 290 3.76 18.41 -1.27
C ILE A 290 3.10 19.73 -0.87
N LEU A 291 3.23 20.17 0.38
CA LEU A 291 2.66 21.44 0.85
C LEU A 291 3.15 22.63 0.01
N ALA A 292 4.44 22.67 -0.30
CA ALA A 292 5.02 23.72 -1.11
C ALA A 292 4.43 23.72 -2.54
N MET A 293 4.28 22.55 -3.16
CA MET A 293 3.67 22.44 -4.48
C MET A 293 2.18 22.76 -4.47
N MET A 294 1.42 22.30 -3.45
CA MET A 294 0.02 22.68 -3.27
C MET A 294 -0.13 24.20 -3.20
N ARG A 295 0.73 24.87 -2.42
CA ARG A 295 0.71 26.33 -2.34
C ARG A 295 1.06 27.00 -3.67
N ALA A 296 1.97 26.43 -4.45
CA ALA A 296 2.37 26.98 -5.75
C ALA A 296 1.26 26.90 -6.82
N VAL A 297 0.36 25.92 -6.74
CA VAL A 297 -0.69 25.68 -7.76
C VAL A 297 -2.09 26.08 -7.29
N THR A 298 -2.27 26.30 -6.00
CA THR A 298 -3.56 26.72 -5.41
C THR A 298 -3.47 28.20 -5.02
N SER A 299 -4.57 28.94 -5.04
CA SER A 299 -4.68 30.29 -4.44
C SER A 299 -5.53 30.30 -3.16
N GLY A 300 -6.45 29.33 -3.01
CA GLY A 300 -7.31 29.17 -1.83
C GLY A 300 -6.63 28.62 -0.57
N PRO A 301 -7.42 28.35 0.50
CA PRO A 301 -6.92 27.80 1.75
C PRO A 301 -6.47 26.35 1.58
N ILE A 302 -5.35 25.99 2.22
CA ILE A 302 -4.84 24.62 2.26
C ILE A 302 -5.01 24.09 3.67
N ARG A 303 -5.77 23.01 3.85
CA ARG A 303 -5.96 22.37 5.15
C ARG A 303 -4.87 21.33 5.38
N THR A 304 -4.23 21.39 6.54
CA THR A 304 -3.19 20.44 6.93
C THR A 304 -3.50 19.84 8.30
N PHE A 305 -3.22 18.55 8.45
CA PHE A 305 -3.52 17.80 9.67
C PHE A 305 -2.25 17.19 10.24
N SER A 306 -2.09 17.28 11.56
CA SER A 306 -1.05 16.56 12.31
C SER A 306 -1.63 16.02 13.60
N ILE A 307 -1.08 14.89 14.03
CA ILE A 307 -1.36 14.32 15.34
C ILE A 307 -0.09 14.30 16.19
N GLY A 308 -0.27 14.41 17.49
CA GLY A 308 0.76 14.14 18.49
C GLY A 308 0.14 13.46 19.70
N TYR A 309 0.93 13.23 20.74
CA TYR A 309 0.50 12.50 21.93
C TYR A 309 0.38 13.43 23.14
N ALA A 310 -0.70 13.26 23.90
CA ALA A 310 -0.98 14.10 25.07
C ALA A 310 -0.03 13.76 26.25
N ALA A 311 0.29 12.48 26.42
CA ALA A 311 1.16 12.01 27.49
C ALA A 311 2.58 12.59 27.32
N SER A 312 3.08 13.27 28.36
CA SER A 312 4.42 13.92 28.35
C SER A 312 5.55 12.96 27.98
N ARG A 313 5.47 11.71 28.45
CA ARG A 313 6.40 10.61 28.14
C ARG A 313 6.43 10.19 26.68
N ASP A 314 5.35 10.46 25.93
CA ASP A 314 5.21 10.08 24.53
C ASP A 314 5.49 11.25 23.57
N ARG A 315 5.72 12.48 24.09
CA ARG A 315 6.03 13.67 23.27
C ARG A 315 7.32 13.56 22.46
N SER A 316 8.21 12.64 22.83
CA SER A 316 9.43 12.35 22.03
C SER A 316 9.11 11.76 20.65
N TYR A 317 7.87 11.34 20.43
CA TYR A 317 7.34 10.83 19.16
C TYR A 317 6.56 11.90 18.36
N ASP A 318 6.39 13.12 18.89
CA ASP A 318 5.63 14.19 18.23
C ASP A 318 6.45 14.88 17.11
N GLU A 319 5.79 15.16 15.98
CA GLU A 319 6.34 15.99 14.89
C GLU A 319 5.70 17.38 14.78
N LEU A 320 4.84 17.73 15.75
CA LEU A 320 3.97 18.91 15.73
C LEU A 320 4.73 20.23 15.52
N ASP A 321 5.89 20.42 16.14
CA ASP A 321 6.64 21.68 15.99
C ASP A 321 7.17 21.90 14.56
N ALA A 322 7.60 20.83 13.90
CA ALA A 322 8.06 20.89 12.52
C ALA A 322 6.89 21.09 11.56
N ALA A 323 5.76 20.42 11.82
CA ALA A 323 4.52 20.60 11.06
C ALA A 323 4.00 22.04 11.19
N ARG A 324 3.96 22.61 12.40
CA ARG A 324 3.55 23.99 12.65
C ARG A 324 4.42 25.00 11.92
N LEU A 325 5.74 24.81 11.94
CA LEU A 325 6.68 25.66 11.20
C LEU A 325 6.36 25.64 9.70
N MET A 326 6.16 24.44 9.15
CA MET A 326 5.82 24.25 7.74
C MET A 326 4.47 24.89 7.38
N ALA A 327 3.44 24.64 8.18
CA ALA A 327 2.12 25.22 7.96
C ALA A 327 2.16 26.76 8.00
N SER A 328 2.87 27.33 8.97
CA SER A 328 3.04 28.79 9.10
C SER A 328 3.77 29.38 7.88
N ARG A 329 4.84 28.72 7.41
CA ARG A 329 5.64 29.16 6.26
C ARG A 329 4.84 29.25 4.95
N PHE A 330 3.84 28.38 4.78
CA PHE A 330 3.02 28.29 3.56
C PHE A 330 1.58 28.80 3.75
N GLY A 331 1.26 29.36 4.92
CA GLY A 331 -0.07 29.91 5.21
C GLY A 331 -1.19 28.87 5.18
N ALA A 332 -0.91 27.65 5.66
CA ALA A 332 -1.90 26.57 5.71
C ALA A 332 -2.82 26.70 6.95
N GLN A 333 -4.09 26.33 6.78
CA GLN A 333 -5.04 26.15 7.88
C GLN A 333 -4.70 24.84 8.62
N HIS A 334 -3.90 24.97 9.67
CA HIS A 334 -3.34 23.82 10.37
C HIS A 334 -4.22 23.34 11.52
N THR A 335 -4.55 22.06 11.51
CA THR A 335 -5.20 21.36 12.63
C THR A 335 -4.18 20.44 13.28
N GLU A 336 -3.88 20.70 14.55
CA GLU A 336 -3.05 19.84 15.39
C GLU A 336 -3.92 19.22 16.47
N GLU A 337 -3.87 17.89 16.61
CA GLU A 337 -4.58 17.19 17.68
C GLU A 337 -3.63 16.37 18.54
N ARG A 338 -3.72 16.57 19.85
CA ARG A 338 -2.97 15.78 20.85
C ARG A 338 -3.87 14.66 21.36
N LEU A 339 -3.51 13.43 21.01
CA LEU A 339 -4.30 12.23 21.29
C LEU A 339 -3.78 11.50 22.53
N ALA A 340 -4.70 10.91 23.29
CA ALA A 340 -4.41 9.97 24.37
C ALA A 340 -5.17 8.66 24.11
N PRO A 341 -4.78 7.89 23.07
CA PRO A 341 -5.53 6.70 22.70
C PRO A 341 -5.41 5.63 23.78
N ASP A 342 -6.52 4.94 24.03
CA ASP A 342 -6.53 3.67 24.77
C ASP A 342 -6.00 2.57 23.85
N ALA A 343 -4.72 2.20 24.04
CA ALA A 343 -4.04 1.22 23.19
C ALA A 343 -4.78 -0.12 23.14
N ALA A 344 -5.38 -0.56 24.26
CA ALA A 344 -6.08 -1.83 24.36
C ALA A 344 -7.38 -1.86 23.54
N LYS A 345 -7.99 -0.70 23.25
CA LYS A 345 -9.13 -0.60 22.32
C LYS A 345 -8.68 -0.31 20.89
N LEU A 346 -7.64 0.50 20.74
CA LEU A 346 -7.17 0.96 19.44
C LEU A 346 -6.54 -0.16 18.62
N VAL A 347 -5.69 -1.00 19.22
CA VAL A 347 -5.01 -2.08 18.48
C VAL A 347 -6.02 -3.07 17.88
N PRO A 348 -7.01 -3.61 18.60
CA PRO A 348 -8.04 -4.46 18.00
C PRO A 348 -8.83 -3.79 16.88
N ALA A 349 -9.15 -2.49 17.00
CA ALA A 349 -9.86 -1.74 15.97
C ALA A 349 -9.03 -1.58 14.69
N VAL A 350 -7.73 -1.31 14.83
CA VAL A 350 -6.78 -1.22 13.70
C VAL A 350 -6.64 -2.57 13.00
N VAL A 351 -6.51 -3.67 13.76
CA VAL A 351 -6.45 -5.03 13.18
C VAL A 351 -7.74 -5.37 12.43
N ALA A 352 -8.90 -5.05 13.00
CA ALA A 352 -10.19 -5.25 12.34
C ALA A 352 -10.32 -4.45 11.04
N ALA A 353 -9.86 -3.19 11.04
CA ALA A 353 -9.90 -2.31 9.89
C ALA A 353 -8.94 -2.74 8.77
N MET A 354 -7.81 -3.38 9.11
CA MET A 354 -6.88 -3.90 8.11
C MET A 354 -7.49 -5.05 7.31
N GLY A 355 -8.21 -5.96 8.00
CA GLY A 355 -8.90 -7.10 7.40
C GLY A 355 -8.01 -8.29 7.05
N GLU A 356 -6.70 -8.16 7.23
CA GLU A 356 -5.66 -9.18 7.03
C GLU A 356 -4.49 -8.92 8.01
N PRO A 357 -3.64 -9.91 8.32
CA PRO A 357 -2.53 -9.69 9.23
C PRO A 357 -1.46 -8.80 8.57
N LEU A 358 -1.27 -7.61 9.14
CA LEU A 358 -0.21 -6.65 8.78
C LEU A 358 0.25 -5.94 10.06
N ALA A 359 1.54 -6.02 10.36
CA ALA A 359 2.13 -5.60 11.63
C ALA A 359 3.09 -4.42 11.53
N ASP A 360 2.93 -3.54 10.52
CA ASP A 360 3.53 -2.21 10.57
C ASP A 360 2.79 -1.32 11.58
N SER A 361 3.51 -0.91 12.62
CA SER A 361 3.03 0.00 13.65
C SER A 361 2.58 1.37 13.13
N SER A 362 2.99 1.77 11.92
CA SER A 362 2.56 3.02 11.27
C SER A 362 1.07 3.01 10.89
N ALA A 363 0.40 1.84 10.95
CA ALA A 363 -1.04 1.70 10.75
C ALA A 363 -1.84 2.48 11.81
N ILE A 364 -1.38 2.43 13.05
CA ILE A 364 -2.03 3.09 14.20
C ILE A 364 -2.11 4.61 14.02
N PRO A 365 -1.00 5.34 13.81
CA PRO A 365 -1.06 6.77 13.64
C PRO A 365 -1.75 7.15 12.32
N THR A 366 -1.67 6.32 11.26
CA THR A 366 -2.41 6.54 10.00
C THR A 366 -3.93 6.42 10.20
N TYR A 367 -4.39 5.47 10.99
CA TYR A 367 -5.79 5.33 11.39
C TYR A 367 -6.24 6.58 12.16
N LEU A 368 -5.48 6.99 13.18
CA LEU A 368 -5.80 8.15 14.01
C LEU A 368 -5.88 9.45 13.19
N ILE A 369 -4.86 9.77 12.39
CA ILE A 369 -4.84 11.02 11.60
C ILE A 369 -5.95 11.03 10.53
N SER A 370 -6.31 9.86 9.99
CA SER A 370 -7.42 9.74 9.05
C SER A 370 -8.75 10.06 9.72
N GLY A 371 -8.97 9.58 10.95
CA GLY A 371 -10.13 9.95 11.77
C GLY A 371 -10.18 11.46 12.06
N VAL A 372 -9.03 12.08 12.36
CA VAL A 372 -8.92 13.54 12.57
C VAL A 372 -9.30 14.32 11.31
N ALA A 373 -8.71 13.95 10.16
CA ALA A 373 -8.93 14.65 8.89
C ALA A 373 -10.37 14.47 8.37
N ARG A 374 -10.95 13.27 8.51
CA ARG A 374 -12.30 12.96 8.02
C ARG A 374 -13.38 13.90 8.55
N ARG A 375 -13.19 14.47 9.74
CA ARG A 375 -14.12 15.45 10.34
C ARG A 375 -14.21 16.75 9.54
N SER A 376 -13.28 17.02 8.63
CA SER A 376 -13.20 18.28 7.88
C SER A 376 -13.02 18.11 6.37
N VAL A 377 -12.52 16.97 5.91
CA VAL A 377 -12.24 16.69 4.48
C VAL A 377 -12.63 15.26 4.12
N THR A 378 -12.94 15.03 2.84
CA THR A 378 -13.21 13.68 2.30
C THR A 378 -11.97 13.09 1.62
N VAL A 379 -11.02 13.95 1.24
CA VAL A 379 -9.78 13.58 0.55
C VAL A 379 -8.58 14.12 1.33
N ALA A 380 -7.49 13.35 1.43
CA ALA A 380 -6.24 13.82 1.98
C ALA A 380 -5.06 13.38 1.10
N LEU A 381 -4.02 14.21 1.00
CA LEU A 381 -2.73 13.86 0.40
C LEU A 381 -1.76 13.36 1.48
N SER A 382 -0.87 12.44 1.10
CA SER A 382 0.19 11.90 1.96
C SER A 382 1.54 11.84 1.24
N GLY A 383 2.62 11.89 2.01
CA GLY A 383 4.01 11.80 1.52
C GLY A 383 4.53 10.38 1.26
N ILE A 384 3.68 9.34 1.36
CA ILE A 384 4.03 7.94 1.08
C ILE A 384 4.60 7.83 -0.35
N GLY A 385 5.67 7.05 -0.54
CA GLY A 385 6.39 6.89 -1.81
C GLY A 385 7.68 7.71 -1.89
N GLY A 386 7.77 8.83 -1.16
CA GLY A 386 8.93 9.72 -1.25
C GLY A 386 10.24 9.10 -0.72
N ASP A 387 10.14 8.12 0.18
CA ASP A 387 11.29 7.39 0.71
C ASP A 387 11.84 6.33 -0.25
N GLU A 388 10.93 5.60 -0.90
CA GLU A 388 11.21 4.54 -1.87
C GLU A 388 11.85 5.12 -3.13
N LEU A 389 11.38 6.29 -3.56
CA LEU A 389 11.88 6.94 -4.77
C LEU A 389 13.24 7.60 -4.60
N PHE A 390 13.54 8.17 -3.44
CA PHE A 390 14.71 9.05 -3.24
C PHE A 390 15.70 8.59 -2.18
N GLY A 391 15.64 7.32 -1.74
CA GLY A 391 16.64 6.78 -0.82
C GLY A 391 16.45 7.30 0.61
N GLY A 392 15.23 7.15 1.12
CA GLY A 392 14.83 7.70 2.40
C GLY A 392 15.08 6.82 3.61
N TYR A 393 15.40 5.53 3.43
CA TYR A 393 15.60 4.62 4.55
C TYR A 393 17.06 4.46 4.94
N PRO A 394 17.38 4.40 6.26
CA PRO A 394 18.75 4.11 6.71
C PRO A 394 19.35 2.83 6.12
N ARG A 395 18.52 1.82 5.84
CA ARG A 395 18.93 0.56 5.19
C ARG A 395 19.49 0.77 3.78
N HIS A 396 19.06 1.80 3.04
CA HIS A 396 19.63 2.14 1.73
C HIS A 396 21.09 2.59 1.86
N LEU A 397 21.39 3.48 2.81
CA LEU A 397 22.79 3.83 3.13
C LEU A 397 23.57 2.64 3.71
N GLY A 398 22.89 1.77 4.47
CA GLY A 398 23.43 0.50 4.93
C GLY A 398 23.94 -0.37 3.78
N MET A 399 23.20 -0.47 2.67
CA MET A 399 23.63 -1.24 1.50
C MET A 399 24.84 -0.64 0.79
N ARG A 400 24.98 0.70 0.78
CA ARG A 400 26.22 1.35 0.31
C ARG A 400 27.40 1.03 1.22
N ALA A 401 27.19 1.04 2.53
CA ALA A 401 28.22 0.66 3.49
C ALA A 401 28.60 -0.83 3.35
N ALA A 402 27.62 -1.70 3.13
CA ALA A 402 27.81 -3.13 2.93
C ALA A 402 28.62 -3.45 1.67
N SER A 403 28.42 -2.69 0.58
CA SER A 403 29.19 -2.88 -0.65
C SER A 403 30.67 -2.51 -0.48
N VAL A 404 30.97 -1.49 0.31
CA VAL A 404 32.35 -1.14 0.70
C VAL A 404 32.92 -2.19 1.66
N TYR A 405 32.13 -2.60 2.66
CA TYR A 405 32.51 -3.63 3.64
C TYR A 405 32.80 -4.99 2.98
N ALA A 406 32.07 -5.35 1.93
CA ALA A 406 32.25 -6.58 1.17
C ALA A 406 33.64 -6.70 0.49
N ARG A 407 34.40 -5.60 0.41
CA ARG A 407 35.80 -5.61 -0.08
C ARG A 407 36.78 -6.21 0.94
N LEU A 408 36.38 -6.35 2.21
CA LEU A 408 37.20 -7.00 3.22
C LEU A 408 37.28 -8.53 2.98
N PRO A 409 38.42 -9.17 3.29
CA PRO A 409 38.57 -10.62 3.17
C PRO A 409 37.47 -11.38 3.91
N GLY A 410 36.98 -12.47 3.31
CA GLY A 410 35.88 -13.27 3.87
C GLY A 410 36.12 -13.72 5.31
N ALA A 411 37.34 -14.18 5.62
CA ALA A 411 37.72 -14.60 6.96
C ALA A 411 37.61 -13.48 8.02
N LEU A 412 37.94 -12.24 7.64
CA LEU A 412 37.77 -11.09 8.54
C LEU A 412 36.29 -10.78 8.75
N ARG A 413 35.48 -10.83 7.69
CA ARG A 413 34.02 -10.60 7.80
C ARG A 413 33.36 -11.66 8.67
N GLU A 414 33.77 -12.92 8.55
CA GLU A 414 33.30 -14.04 9.37
C GLU A 414 33.70 -13.87 10.84
N PHE A 415 34.95 -13.46 11.11
CA PHE A 415 35.41 -13.14 12.46
C PHE A 415 34.59 -12.00 13.09
N LEU A 416 34.36 -10.92 12.32
CA LEU A 416 33.54 -9.79 12.78
C LEU A 416 32.09 -10.22 13.05
N ALA A 417 31.53 -11.10 12.23
CA ALA A 417 30.16 -11.60 12.38
C ALA A 417 30.00 -12.52 13.60
N THR A 418 30.94 -13.43 13.83
CA THR A 418 30.82 -14.48 14.85
C THR A 418 31.40 -14.10 16.21
N THR A 419 32.41 -13.22 16.24
CA THR A 419 33.13 -12.85 17.47
C THR A 419 32.79 -11.43 17.93
N VAL A 420 32.77 -10.46 17.01
CA VAL A 420 32.56 -9.04 17.38
C VAL A 420 31.08 -8.71 17.51
N ALA A 421 30.25 -9.11 16.56
CA ALA A 421 28.82 -8.77 16.58
C ALA A 421 28.09 -9.22 17.87
N PRO A 422 28.33 -10.43 18.44
CA PRO A 422 27.68 -10.83 19.69
C PRO A 422 28.04 -9.95 20.90
N LEU A 423 29.20 -9.29 20.88
CA LEU A 423 29.66 -8.40 21.95
C LEU A 423 29.03 -6.99 21.86
N VAL A 424 28.46 -6.63 20.70
CA VAL A 424 27.79 -5.34 20.53
C VAL A 424 26.44 -5.38 21.27
N PRO A 425 26.20 -4.48 22.23
CA PRO A 425 24.95 -4.46 22.97
C PRO A 425 23.79 -4.01 22.07
N GLU A 426 22.59 -4.51 22.36
CA GLU A 426 21.36 -4.03 21.73
C GLU A 426 20.77 -2.88 22.57
N GLY A 427 20.43 -1.78 21.91
CA GLY A 427 19.89 -0.59 22.58
C GLY A 427 18.38 -0.67 22.77
N GLN A 428 17.87 0.10 23.74
CA GLN A 428 16.46 0.12 24.14
C GLN A 428 15.59 1.18 23.42
N GLY A 429 16.15 1.99 22.52
CA GLY A 429 15.53 3.23 22.04
C GLY A 429 15.31 3.34 20.52
N GLY A 430 14.46 4.28 20.11
CA GLY A 430 14.16 4.58 18.69
C GLY A 430 15.34 5.07 17.83
N ARG A 431 16.54 5.17 18.43
CA ARG A 431 17.84 5.46 17.80
C ARG A 431 18.87 4.38 18.16
N ASP A 432 18.48 3.11 18.09
CA ASP A 432 19.35 1.96 18.31
C ASP A 432 20.42 1.83 17.22
N TYR A 433 21.42 2.72 17.26
CA TYR A 433 22.57 2.69 16.36
C TYR A 433 23.44 1.45 16.60
N LEU A 434 23.56 1.01 17.86
CA LEU A 434 24.36 -0.14 18.23
C LEU A 434 23.74 -1.45 17.74
N GLY A 435 22.43 -1.64 17.88
CA GLY A 435 21.77 -2.82 17.30
C GLY A 435 21.76 -2.80 15.77
N ARG A 436 21.72 -1.61 15.13
CA ARG A 436 21.96 -1.52 13.67
C ARG A 436 23.37 -1.96 13.30
N LEU A 437 24.38 -1.52 14.03
CA LEU A 437 25.77 -1.94 13.82
C LEU A 437 25.93 -3.45 14.07
N LYS A 438 25.32 -3.98 15.14
CA LYS A 438 25.28 -5.41 15.44
C LYS A 438 24.74 -6.22 14.27
N ARG A 439 23.56 -5.84 13.75
CA ARG A 439 22.94 -6.51 12.59
C ARG A 439 23.81 -6.40 11.33
N PHE A 440 24.38 -5.21 11.09
CA PHE A 440 25.29 -4.99 9.98
C PHE A 440 26.51 -5.92 10.02
N LEU A 441 27.18 -6.03 11.18
CA LEU A 441 28.35 -6.90 11.34
C LEU A 441 27.97 -8.38 11.27
N ARG A 442 26.89 -8.78 11.94
CA ARG A 442 26.37 -10.15 11.96
C ARG A 442 26.12 -10.67 10.55
N ASP A 443 25.44 -9.89 9.72
CA ASP A 443 25.03 -10.34 8.38
C ASP A 443 26.08 -10.01 7.30
N GLY A 444 27.09 -9.18 7.62
CA GLY A 444 28.05 -8.66 6.64
C GLY A 444 28.93 -9.69 5.93
N HIS A 445 28.98 -10.95 6.40
CA HIS A 445 29.64 -12.06 5.71
C HIS A 445 28.83 -12.57 4.51
N ARG A 446 27.50 -12.38 4.50
CA ARG A 446 26.56 -12.88 3.48
C ARG A 446 26.63 -12.09 2.17
N PRO A 447 26.13 -12.65 1.05
CA PRO A 447 25.85 -11.89 -0.16
C PRO A 447 24.94 -10.68 0.09
N LEU A 448 25.11 -9.61 -0.69
CA LEU A 448 24.32 -8.36 -0.56
C LEU A 448 22.79 -8.55 -0.57
N PRO A 449 22.16 -9.36 -1.45
CA PRO A 449 20.71 -9.58 -1.37
C PRO A 449 20.31 -10.18 -0.02
N ASP A 450 21.05 -11.17 0.47
CA ASP A 450 20.73 -11.88 1.71
C ASP A 450 20.96 -10.98 2.95
N GLN A 451 21.90 -10.03 2.87
CA GLN A 451 22.05 -8.98 3.88
C GLN A 451 20.82 -8.08 3.93
N TYR A 452 20.33 -7.63 2.76
CA TYR A 452 19.17 -6.77 2.69
C TYR A 452 17.91 -7.46 3.23
N LEU A 453 17.69 -8.72 2.83
CA LEU A 453 16.57 -9.54 3.29
C LEU A 453 16.63 -9.75 4.81
N ALA A 454 17.80 -10.09 5.35
CA ALA A 454 17.98 -10.23 6.79
C ALA A 454 17.68 -8.94 7.59
N TRP A 455 17.86 -7.75 6.99
CA TRP A 455 17.48 -6.48 7.62
C TRP A 455 15.99 -6.15 7.53
N MET A 456 15.27 -6.81 6.62
CA MET A 456 13.81 -6.72 6.49
C MET A 456 13.10 -7.87 7.21
N THR A 457 13.84 -8.87 7.70
CA THR A 457 13.29 -9.96 8.51
C THR A 457 13.25 -9.57 9.99
N PHE A 458 12.10 -9.79 10.61
CA PHE A 458 11.83 -9.50 12.02
C PHE A 458 11.87 -10.76 12.91
N LEU A 459 12.11 -11.94 12.34
CA LEU A 459 12.37 -13.14 13.14
C LEU A 459 13.73 -13.05 13.86
N PRO A 460 13.77 -13.22 15.20
CA PRO A 460 15.02 -13.29 15.94
C PRO A 460 15.92 -14.42 15.42
N PRO A 461 17.21 -14.18 15.12
CA PRO A 461 18.10 -15.18 14.52
C PRO A 461 18.30 -16.44 15.37
N GLU A 462 18.17 -16.32 16.69
CA GLU A 462 18.31 -17.42 17.66
C GLU A 462 17.22 -18.48 17.46
N TRP A 463 16.09 -18.05 16.91
CA TRP A 463 14.96 -18.92 16.61
C TRP A 463 14.85 -19.18 15.12
N GLY A 464 14.84 -18.14 14.29
CA GLY A 464 14.59 -18.27 12.85
C GLY A 464 13.35 -19.11 12.58
N LEU A 465 13.47 -20.10 11.68
CA LEU A 465 12.38 -21.03 11.37
C LEU A 465 12.06 -22.00 12.51
N SER A 466 12.96 -22.21 13.48
CA SER A 466 12.68 -23.08 14.63
C SER A 466 11.62 -22.52 15.57
N ALA A 467 11.20 -21.25 15.41
CA ALA A 467 10.06 -20.65 16.10
C ALA A 467 8.73 -21.34 15.77
N PHE A 468 8.60 -21.94 14.59
CA PHE A 468 7.36 -22.55 14.11
C PHE A 468 7.27 -24.02 14.52
N THR A 469 6.06 -24.55 14.57
CA THR A 469 5.81 -25.98 14.79
C THR A 469 6.15 -26.79 13.54
N GLU A 470 6.52 -28.07 13.69
CA GLU A 470 6.88 -28.95 12.57
C GLU A 470 5.74 -29.04 11.55
N ALA A 471 4.50 -29.25 12.04
CA ALA A 471 3.31 -29.31 11.20
C ALA A 471 3.12 -28.07 10.30
N HIS A 472 3.48 -26.88 10.79
CA HIS A 472 3.34 -25.65 10.02
C HIS A 472 4.50 -25.42 9.06
N LEU A 473 5.72 -25.84 9.43
CA LEU A 473 6.90 -25.78 8.55
C LEU A 473 6.78 -26.75 7.38
N GLU A 474 6.27 -27.95 7.60
CA GLU A 474 6.02 -28.95 6.55
C GLU A 474 5.05 -28.42 5.49
N GLN A 475 4.05 -27.64 5.90
CA GLN A 475 3.09 -26.99 5.02
C GLN A 475 3.61 -25.71 4.36
N ALA A 476 4.64 -25.08 4.93
CA ALA A 476 5.14 -23.78 4.48
C ALA A 476 6.17 -23.86 3.35
N ALA A 477 6.67 -25.06 3.00
CA ALA A 477 7.63 -25.33 1.91
C ALA A 477 8.61 -24.17 1.65
N VAL A 478 9.61 -23.98 2.53
CA VAL A 478 10.74 -23.02 2.40
C VAL A 478 10.37 -21.63 1.81
N MET A 479 10.11 -20.66 2.69
CA MET A 479 9.98 -19.20 2.44
C MET A 479 9.98 -18.77 0.95
N SER A 480 8.85 -18.94 0.27
CA SER A 480 8.70 -18.57 -1.15
C SER A 480 9.07 -17.11 -1.44
N MET A 481 8.85 -16.23 -0.45
CA MET A 481 9.09 -14.81 -0.56
C MET A 481 10.58 -14.43 -0.56
N ASP A 482 11.44 -15.17 0.16
CA ASP A 482 12.87 -14.89 0.21
C ASP A 482 13.52 -15.08 -1.17
N GLN A 483 13.17 -16.18 -1.85
CA GLN A 483 13.66 -16.47 -3.20
C GLN A 483 13.13 -15.48 -4.25
N ALA A 484 11.86 -15.11 -4.16
CA ALA A 484 11.26 -14.11 -5.06
C ALA A 484 11.92 -12.73 -4.89
N HIS A 485 12.09 -12.29 -3.63
CA HIS A 485 12.74 -11.01 -3.33
C HIS A 485 14.22 -11.01 -3.74
N ARG A 486 14.94 -12.11 -3.50
CA ARG A 486 16.32 -12.28 -3.94
C ARG A 486 16.43 -12.17 -5.46
N THR A 487 15.52 -12.80 -6.19
CA THR A 487 15.46 -12.75 -7.66
C THR A 487 15.20 -11.32 -8.14
N ALA A 488 14.20 -10.64 -7.56
CA ALA A 488 13.86 -9.25 -7.91
C ALA A 488 15.00 -8.26 -7.61
N TYR A 489 15.70 -8.43 -6.47
CA TYR A 489 16.87 -7.62 -6.12
C TYR A 489 18.01 -7.78 -7.14
N LEU A 490 18.28 -9.02 -7.56
CA LEU A 490 19.35 -9.33 -8.51
C LEU A 490 19.00 -8.90 -9.94
N ALA A 491 17.73 -8.97 -10.31
CA ALA A 491 17.23 -8.56 -11.62
C ALA A 491 17.22 -7.03 -11.84
N TRP A 492 17.28 -6.23 -10.75
CA TRP A 492 17.27 -4.77 -10.87
C TRP A 492 18.53 -4.25 -11.58
N PRO A 493 18.40 -3.50 -12.70
CA PRO A 493 19.51 -3.17 -13.59
C PRO A 493 20.32 -1.97 -13.08
N SER A 494 21.00 -2.15 -11.94
CA SER A 494 21.84 -1.12 -11.33
C SER A 494 23.13 -1.71 -10.77
N ALA A 495 24.22 -0.95 -10.82
CA ALA A 495 25.50 -1.33 -10.20
C ALA A 495 25.58 -0.90 -8.73
N GLU A 496 24.75 0.05 -8.29
CA GLU A 496 24.70 0.56 -6.91
C GLU A 496 23.76 -0.32 -6.06
N PRO A 497 24.25 -1.04 -5.03
CA PRO A 497 23.41 -1.94 -4.23
C PRO A 497 22.26 -1.25 -3.51
N ALA A 498 22.43 0.01 -3.11
CA ALA A 498 21.34 0.78 -2.52
C ALA A 498 20.18 1.04 -3.50
N ASP A 499 20.50 1.18 -4.78
CA ASP A 499 19.51 1.37 -5.84
C ASP A 499 18.75 0.07 -6.14
N ARG A 500 19.42 -1.09 -6.05
CA ARG A 500 18.75 -2.41 -6.09
C ARG A 500 17.80 -2.62 -4.93
N ALA A 501 18.20 -2.21 -3.72
CA ALA A 501 17.33 -2.24 -2.55
C ALA A 501 16.09 -1.36 -2.73
N MET A 502 16.25 -0.15 -3.27
CA MET A 502 15.12 0.72 -3.63
C MET A 502 14.23 0.10 -4.71
N GLY A 503 14.84 -0.54 -5.71
CA GLY A 503 14.11 -1.26 -6.76
C GLY A 503 13.26 -2.41 -6.22
N LEU A 504 13.77 -3.16 -5.24
CA LEU A 504 12.98 -4.17 -4.52
C LEU A 504 11.86 -3.52 -3.71
N ASP A 505 12.16 -2.45 -2.95
CA ASP A 505 11.15 -1.74 -2.16
C ASP A 505 9.98 -1.22 -3.03
N LEU A 506 10.26 -0.71 -4.24
CA LEU A 506 9.24 -0.25 -5.18
C LEU A 506 8.34 -1.37 -5.70
N GLN A 507 8.84 -2.61 -5.75
CA GLN A 507 8.11 -3.75 -6.31
C GLN A 507 7.34 -4.54 -5.25
N THR A 508 7.77 -4.51 -3.99
CA THR A 508 7.19 -5.36 -2.93
C THR A 508 6.74 -4.54 -1.72
N TYR A 509 7.68 -3.88 -1.04
CA TYR A 509 7.40 -3.14 0.20
C TYR A 509 6.37 -2.00 0.01
N LEU A 510 6.50 -1.22 -1.07
CA LEU A 510 5.59 -0.12 -1.36
C LEU A 510 4.13 -0.59 -1.61
N PRO A 511 3.86 -1.48 -2.59
CA PRO A 511 2.49 -1.92 -2.88
C PRO A 511 1.85 -2.77 -1.78
N ASP A 512 2.63 -3.61 -1.10
CA ASP A 512 2.07 -4.64 -0.22
C ASP A 512 2.06 -4.28 1.27
N ASP A 513 2.90 -3.32 1.69
CA ASP A 513 2.87 -2.77 3.05
C ASP A 513 2.29 -1.35 3.05
N LEU A 514 3.03 -0.36 2.55
CA LEU A 514 2.72 1.05 2.75
C LEU A 514 1.43 1.52 2.07
N LEU A 515 1.23 1.17 0.79
CA LEU A 515 0.04 1.57 0.05
C LEU A 515 -1.21 0.84 0.54
N ARG A 516 -1.08 -0.45 0.85
CA ARG A 516 -2.13 -1.27 1.44
C ARG A 516 -2.58 -0.71 2.79
N LEU A 517 -1.64 -0.48 3.69
CA LEU A 517 -1.88 0.13 5.00
C LEU A 517 -2.51 1.52 4.87
N GLY A 518 -1.95 2.38 4.01
CA GLY A 518 -2.45 3.73 3.78
C GLY A 518 -3.91 3.74 3.30
N ASP A 519 -4.25 2.87 2.36
CA ASP A 519 -5.62 2.70 1.86
C ASP A 519 -6.56 2.14 2.94
N ARG A 520 -6.18 1.07 3.66
CA ARG A 520 -7.06 0.46 4.69
C ARG A 520 -7.34 1.39 5.86
N MET A 521 -6.30 2.03 6.38
CA MET A 521 -6.42 2.87 7.58
C MET A 521 -7.19 4.17 7.29
N SER A 522 -7.04 4.73 6.08
CA SER A 522 -7.83 5.89 5.68
C SER A 522 -9.29 5.51 5.39
N MET A 523 -9.53 4.37 4.76
CA MET A 523 -10.89 3.92 4.44
C MET A 523 -11.68 3.36 5.60
N ALA A 524 -11.04 2.97 6.69
CA ALA A 524 -11.72 2.74 7.96
C ALA A 524 -12.53 3.96 8.43
N HIS A 525 -12.18 5.15 7.96
CA HIS A 525 -12.88 6.41 8.21
C HIS A 525 -13.51 7.02 6.95
N SER A 526 -13.68 6.26 5.86
CA SER A 526 -14.23 6.77 4.59
C SER A 526 -13.50 8.03 4.10
N LEU A 527 -12.17 8.03 4.18
CA LEU A 527 -11.30 9.13 3.72
C LEU A 527 -10.43 8.65 2.55
N GLU A 528 -10.55 9.27 1.39
CA GLU A 528 -9.69 8.97 0.25
C GLU A 528 -8.28 9.51 0.47
N LEU A 529 -7.29 8.61 0.60
CA LEU A 529 -5.88 8.98 0.65
C LEU A 529 -5.24 8.98 -0.75
N ARG A 530 -4.62 10.09 -1.11
CA ARG A 530 -3.87 10.32 -2.35
C ARG A 530 -2.37 10.38 -2.06
N VAL A 531 -1.57 9.77 -2.92
CA VAL A 531 -0.12 9.59 -2.72
C VAL A 531 0.67 10.17 -3.90
N PRO A 532 0.88 11.49 -3.98
CA PRO A 532 1.52 12.13 -5.13
C PRO A 532 2.89 11.57 -5.49
N PHE A 533 3.68 11.11 -4.50
CA PHE A 533 4.96 10.48 -4.82
C PHE A 533 4.80 9.18 -5.62
N CYS A 534 3.67 8.48 -5.49
CA CYS A 534 3.34 7.29 -6.27
C CYS A 534 2.68 7.61 -7.63
N ASP A 535 2.79 8.84 -8.15
CA ASP A 535 2.42 9.11 -9.54
C ASP A 535 3.44 8.47 -10.49
N HIS A 536 2.96 7.67 -11.44
CA HIS A 536 3.83 6.95 -12.38
C HIS A 536 4.73 7.90 -13.19
N ARG A 537 4.30 9.13 -13.54
CA ARG A 537 5.15 10.08 -14.27
C ARG A 537 6.29 10.61 -13.40
N LEU A 538 6.03 10.83 -12.11
CA LEU A 538 7.08 11.22 -11.17
C LEU A 538 8.05 10.06 -10.92
N LEU A 539 7.55 8.84 -10.81
CA LEU A 539 8.38 7.65 -10.69
C LEU A 539 9.25 7.44 -11.92
N GLU A 540 8.67 7.47 -13.12
CA GLU A 540 9.39 7.33 -14.39
C GLU A 540 10.49 8.38 -14.50
N PHE A 541 10.19 9.64 -14.18
CA PHE A 541 11.20 10.69 -14.09
C PHE A 541 12.28 10.36 -13.06
N ALA A 542 11.93 9.96 -11.84
CA ALA A 542 12.90 9.65 -10.79
C ALA A 542 13.84 8.50 -11.19
N LEU A 543 13.35 7.52 -11.96
CA LEU A 543 14.16 6.44 -12.50
C LEU A 543 15.08 6.88 -13.66
N THR A 544 14.82 8.00 -14.34
CA THR A 544 15.77 8.58 -15.31
C THR A 544 16.98 9.23 -14.65
N VAL A 545 16.89 9.58 -13.36
CA VAL A 545 17.99 10.20 -12.61
C VAL A 545 18.98 9.09 -12.19
N PRO A 546 20.26 9.16 -12.59
CA PRO A 546 21.25 8.15 -12.23
C PRO A 546 21.36 7.94 -10.72
N ALA A 547 21.60 6.69 -10.30
CA ALA A 547 21.72 6.32 -8.90
C ALA A 547 22.77 7.18 -8.16
N GLU A 548 23.89 7.52 -8.82
CA GLU A 548 24.97 8.33 -8.27
C GLU A 548 24.52 9.77 -7.95
N VAL A 549 23.59 10.29 -8.74
CA VAL A 549 22.99 11.62 -8.55
C VAL A 549 21.88 11.56 -7.50
N ARG A 550 21.02 10.54 -7.57
CA ARG A 550 19.88 10.32 -6.68
C ARG A 550 20.32 10.08 -5.24
N LEU A 551 21.34 9.24 -5.07
CA LEU A 551 21.93 8.81 -3.80
C LEU A 551 23.26 9.52 -3.51
N ALA A 552 23.45 10.75 -3.98
CA ALA A 552 24.72 11.47 -3.83
C ALA A 552 25.15 11.59 -2.35
N GLY A 553 26.36 11.12 -2.03
CA GLY A 553 26.93 11.19 -0.68
C GLY A 553 26.26 10.27 0.36
N TRP A 554 26.49 10.54 1.64
CA TRP A 554 26.01 9.70 2.76
C TRP A 554 24.77 10.27 3.46
N ARG A 555 23.92 10.98 2.71
CA ARG A 555 22.74 11.66 3.24
C ARG A 555 21.48 11.11 2.60
N LEU A 556 20.51 10.73 3.44
CA LEU A 556 19.20 10.29 2.99
C LEU A 556 18.50 11.41 2.20
N LYS A 557 17.87 11.06 1.07
CA LYS A 557 17.18 11.99 0.17
C LYS A 557 18.07 13.13 -0.32
N ALA A 558 19.34 12.86 -0.60
CA ALA A 558 20.30 13.88 -1.00
C ALA A 558 19.82 14.71 -2.20
N PHE A 559 19.33 14.04 -3.25
CA PHE A 559 18.79 14.70 -4.44
C PHE A 559 17.62 15.65 -4.11
N MET A 560 16.60 15.12 -3.43
CA MET A 560 15.39 15.88 -3.08
C MET A 560 15.68 17.06 -2.14
N ARG A 561 16.58 16.89 -1.16
CA ARG A 561 17.01 17.99 -0.29
C ARG A 561 17.72 19.10 -1.06
N ARG A 562 18.48 18.75 -2.10
CA ARG A 562 19.17 19.74 -2.94
C ARG A 562 18.18 20.48 -3.83
N ALA A 563 17.30 19.74 -4.51
CA ALA A 563 16.28 20.32 -5.38
C ALA A 563 15.31 21.24 -4.61
N LEU A 564 15.00 20.93 -3.35
CA LEU A 564 14.09 21.72 -2.50
C LEU A 564 14.77 22.83 -1.70
N ARG A 565 16.07 23.10 -1.91
CA ARG A 565 16.85 24.04 -1.09
C ARG A 565 16.22 25.43 -1.03
N ASP A 566 15.75 25.93 -2.17
CA ASP A 566 15.18 27.27 -2.29
C ASP A 566 13.66 27.28 -2.01
N THR A 567 13.08 26.09 -1.78
CA THR A 567 11.64 25.91 -1.55
C THR A 567 11.31 25.75 -0.07
N LEU A 568 12.10 24.94 0.65
CA LEU A 568 11.82 24.57 2.04
C LEU A 568 12.76 25.28 3.03
N PRO A 569 12.33 25.53 4.29
CA PRO A 569 13.20 26.09 5.31
C PRO A 569 14.41 25.18 5.60
N GLU A 570 15.57 25.78 5.85
CA GLU A 570 16.81 25.03 6.17
C GLU A 570 16.65 24.10 7.38
N ARG A 571 15.82 24.49 8.36
CA ARG A 571 15.50 23.65 9.54
C ARG A 571 14.82 22.33 9.16
N ILE A 572 14.08 22.29 8.06
CA ILE A 572 13.42 21.08 7.54
C ILE A 572 14.39 20.30 6.65
N LEU A 573 15.15 21.00 5.81
CA LEU A 573 16.18 20.42 4.94
C LEU A 573 17.31 19.75 5.72
N SER A 574 17.65 20.23 6.91
CA SER A 574 18.67 19.67 7.81
C SER A 574 18.14 18.60 8.77
N ARG A 575 16.82 18.49 8.92
CA ARG A 575 16.19 17.54 9.84
C ARG A 575 16.48 16.10 9.44
N ALA A 576 16.91 15.31 10.43
CA ALA A 576 17.02 13.86 10.30
C ALA A 576 15.63 13.24 10.03
N LYS A 577 15.59 12.14 9.29
CA LYS A 577 14.33 11.43 9.05
C LYS A 577 13.70 11.02 10.39
N PHE A 578 12.49 11.50 10.59
CA PHE A 578 11.61 11.08 11.67
C PHE A 578 10.40 10.44 11.00
N GLY A 579 10.05 9.23 11.43
CA GLY A 579 8.96 8.46 10.82
C GLY A 579 7.69 8.65 11.64
N PHE A 580 6.57 8.21 11.08
CA PHE A 580 5.27 8.24 11.76
C PHE A 580 5.22 7.13 12.82
N ARG A 581 5.84 7.37 13.98
CA ARG A 581 6.10 6.35 15.01
C ARG A 581 5.18 6.52 16.21
N ILE A 582 4.93 5.40 16.85
CA ILE A 582 4.26 5.32 18.16
C ILE A 582 5.24 4.78 19.21
N PRO A 583 4.98 5.00 20.52
CA PRO A 583 5.74 4.38 21.60
C PRO A 583 5.40 2.88 21.77
N LEU A 584 5.46 2.09 20.70
CA LEU A 584 5.00 0.68 20.67
C LEU A 584 5.68 -0.17 21.74
N ALA A 585 7.00 -0.07 21.87
CA ALA A 585 7.77 -0.79 22.89
C ALA A 585 7.36 -0.43 24.33
N ARG A 586 6.82 0.77 24.56
CA ARG A 586 6.25 1.15 25.86
C ARG A 586 4.86 0.55 26.00
N TRP A 587 4.01 0.71 24.99
CA TRP A 587 2.65 0.15 24.99
C TRP A 587 2.65 -1.35 25.27
N LEU A 588 3.49 -2.12 24.59
CA LEU A 588 3.60 -3.58 24.79
C LEU A 588 4.08 -3.99 26.19
N ARG A 589 4.91 -3.17 26.86
CA ARG A 589 5.38 -3.44 28.23
C ARG A 589 4.42 -2.97 29.31
N GLU A 590 3.63 -1.95 29.01
CA GLU A 590 2.75 -1.26 29.93
C GLU A 590 1.30 -1.40 29.46
N ASP A 591 0.82 -0.47 28.63
CA ASP A 591 -0.60 -0.27 28.29
C ASP A 591 -1.29 -1.50 27.67
N LEU A 592 -0.54 -2.42 27.04
CA LEU A 592 -1.01 -3.66 26.41
C LEU A 592 -0.53 -4.92 27.15
N ARG A 593 0.15 -4.78 28.29
CA ARG A 593 0.79 -5.91 28.99
C ARG A 593 -0.20 -7.02 29.32
N GLU A 594 -1.35 -6.68 29.88
CA GLU A 594 -2.38 -7.66 30.26
C GLU A 594 -2.92 -8.39 29.03
N MET A 595 -3.19 -7.65 27.95
CA MET A 595 -3.63 -8.22 26.68
C MET A 595 -2.57 -9.18 26.10
N VAL A 596 -1.30 -8.79 26.11
CA VAL A 596 -0.20 -9.65 25.66
C VAL A 596 -0.12 -10.93 26.52
N GLN A 597 -0.21 -10.81 27.84
CA GLN A 597 -0.11 -11.95 28.75
C GLN A 597 -1.28 -12.94 28.58
N ASP A 598 -2.49 -12.45 28.34
CA ASP A 598 -3.68 -13.27 28.11
C ASP A 598 -3.67 -13.91 26.71
N LEU A 599 -3.63 -13.07 25.67
CA LEU A 599 -3.76 -13.51 24.28
C LEU A 599 -2.59 -14.36 23.81
N LEU A 600 -1.38 -14.08 24.31
CA LEU A 600 -0.16 -14.80 23.97
C LEU A 600 0.31 -15.73 25.10
N SER A 601 -0.63 -16.16 25.96
CA SER A 601 -0.35 -17.15 27.01
C SER A 601 0.13 -18.48 26.44
N HIS A 602 0.90 -19.24 27.22
CA HIS A 602 1.39 -20.57 26.82
C HIS A 602 0.25 -21.50 26.39
N ALA A 603 -0.89 -21.45 27.08
CA ALA A 603 -2.07 -22.25 26.75
C ALA A 603 -2.74 -21.80 25.44
N ALA A 604 -2.82 -20.48 25.18
CA ALA A 604 -3.33 -19.95 23.92
C ALA A 604 -2.45 -20.38 22.73
N MET A 605 -1.13 -20.19 22.83
CA MET A 605 -0.19 -20.55 21.76
C MET A 605 -0.16 -22.04 21.48
N ARG A 606 -0.22 -22.88 22.52
CA ARG A 606 -0.29 -24.34 22.35
C ARG A 606 -1.56 -24.78 21.62
N ARG A 607 -2.69 -24.12 21.89
CA ARG A 607 -3.97 -24.39 21.21
C ARG A 607 -3.93 -23.98 19.74
N ARG A 608 -3.26 -22.86 19.43
CA ARG A 608 -3.07 -22.38 18.05
C ARG A 608 -2.19 -23.31 17.23
N GLY A 609 -1.10 -23.80 17.81
CA GLY A 609 -0.21 -24.76 17.13
C GLY A 609 0.57 -24.18 15.93
N ILE A 610 0.60 -22.87 15.75
CA ILE A 610 1.34 -22.19 14.65
C ILE A 610 2.79 -21.94 15.05
N VAL A 611 2.98 -21.36 16.24
CA VAL A 611 4.28 -20.95 16.79
C VAL A 611 4.51 -21.66 18.11
N LYS A 612 5.76 -22.04 18.39
CA LYS A 612 6.15 -22.69 19.64
C LYS A 612 5.87 -21.77 20.84
N PRO A 613 5.15 -22.24 21.88
CA PRO A 613 4.90 -21.44 23.08
C PRO A 613 6.18 -20.91 23.72
N GLU A 614 7.27 -21.68 23.68
CA GLU A 614 8.57 -21.33 24.25
C GLU A 614 9.17 -20.09 23.58
N TYR A 615 9.03 -19.97 22.24
CA TYR A 615 9.44 -18.77 21.51
C TYR A 615 8.66 -17.56 21.97
N VAL A 616 7.33 -17.69 22.06
CA VAL A 616 6.45 -16.57 22.44
C VAL A 616 6.76 -16.10 23.86
N GLN A 617 6.92 -17.02 24.81
CA GLN A 617 7.30 -16.65 26.18
C GLN A 617 8.69 -16.02 26.25
N TRP A 618 9.64 -16.49 25.44
CA TRP A 618 10.97 -15.88 25.34
C TRP A 618 10.91 -14.45 24.80
N VAL A 619 10.14 -14.20 23.74
CA VAL A 619 9.96 -12.84 23.17
C VAL A 619 9.37 -11.89 24.21
N ILE A 620 8.31 -12.33 24.92
CA ILE A 620 7.68 -11.54 25.99
C ILE A 620 8.68 -11.22 27.09
N ALA A 621 9.43 -12.22 27.59
CA ALA A 621 10.38 -12.05 28.67
C ALA A 621 11.55 -11.13 28.30
N GLU A 622 12.14 -11.32 27.12
CA GLU A 622 13.26 -10.49 26.63
C GLU A 622 12.82 -9.04 26.42
N HIS A 623 11.64 -8.82 25.83
CA HIS A 623 11.09 -7.47 25.66
C HIS A 623 10.77 -6.80 27.00
N ALA A 624 10.09 -7.50 27.90
CA ALA A 624 9.71 -6.98 29.21
C ALA A 624 10.93 -6.65 30.08
N SER A 625 12.01 -7.41 29.97
CA SER A 625 13.27 -7.16 30.69
C SER A 625 13.95 -5.85 30.29
N GLY A 626 13.61 -5.29 29.13
CA GLY A 626 14.27 -4.13 28.54
C GLY A 626 15.65 -4.45 27.95
N ARG A 627 16.18 -5.68 28.03
CA ARG A 627 17.48 -6.02 27.43
C ARG A 627 17.48 -5.91 25.91
N ARG A 628 16.35 -6.22 25.27
CA ARG A 628 16.19 -6.21 23.81
C ARG A 628 14.89 -5.55 23.41
N ASN A 629 14.90 -4.81 22.31
CA ASN A 629 13.68 -4.28 21.72
C ASN A 629 13.08 -5.28 20.72
N LEU A 630 12.24 -6.18 21.21
CA LEU A 630 11.43 -7.11 20.41
C LEU A 630 9.99 -6.60 20.20
N ALA A 631 9.79 -5.29 20.04
CA ALA A 631 8.46 -4.72 19.85
C ALA A 631 7.79 -5.22 18.57
N ASP A 632 8.49 -5.22 17.43
CA ASP A 632 7.90 -5.62 16.15
C ASP A 632 7.49 -7.11 16.12
N PRO A 633 8.32 -8.07 16.57
CA PRO A 633 7.93 -9.48 16.62
C PRO A 633 6.79 -9.75 17.60
N LEU A 634 6.80 -9.09 18.77
CA LEU A 634 5.74 -9.23 19.76
C LEU A 634 4.42 -8.63 19.25
N TYR A 635 4.48 -7.48 18.57
CA TYR A 635 3.32 -6.87 17.93
C TYR A 635 2.78 -7.75 16.80
N ALA A 636 3.63 -8.37 16.00
CA ALA A 636 3.22 -9.29 14.95
C ALA A 636 2.46 -10.50 15.51
N LEU A 637 2.93 -11.09 16.61
CA LEU A 637 2.22 -12.16 17.31
C LEU A 637 0.86 -11.70 17.83
N LEU A 638 0.80 -10.51 18.43
CA LEU A 638 -0.43 -9.93 18.95
C LEU A 638 -1.47 -9.66 17.84
N VAL A 639 -1.04 -9.03 16.74
CA VAL A 639 -1.89 -8.76 15.57
C VAL A 639 -2.42 -10.05 14.96
N LEU A 640 -1.56 -11.08 14.84
CA LEU A 640 -1.97 -12.38 14.32
C LEU A 640 -3.06 -13.03 15.18
N GLU A 641 -2.86 -13.06 16.49
CA GLU A 641 -3.85 -13.64 17.42
C GLU A 641 -5.18 -12.87 17.38
N LEU A 642 -5.12 -11.53 17.35
CA LEU A 642 -6.32 -10.69 17.24
C LEU A 642 -7.06 -10.95 15.92
N TRP A 643 -6.35 -11.06 14.80
CA TRP A 643 -6.94 -11.33 13.50
C TRP A 643 -7.55 -12.74 13.42
N LEU A 644 -6.83 -13.77 13.88
CA LEU A 644 -7.33 -15.15 13.88
C LEU A 644 -8.66 -15.29 14.65
N ARG A 645 -8.78 -14.61 15.80
CA ARG A 645 -10.04 -14.58 16.56
C ARG A 645 -11.20 -13.94 15.78
N GLN A 646 -10.94 -12.96 14.92
CA GLN A 646 -11.97 -12.33 14.09
C GLN A 646 -12.40 -13.22 12.91
N VAL A 647 -11.51 -14.10 12.45
CA VAL A 647 -11.81 -15.02 11.34
C VAL A 647 -12.51 -16.28 11.84
N GLU A 648 -12.11 -16.82 12.99
CA GLU A 648 -12.70 -18.03 13.58
C GLU A 648 -13.96 -17.77 14.42
N GLY A 649 -14.14 -16.53 14.90
CA GLY A 649 -15.34 -16.12 15.65
C GLY A 649 -16.55 -15.80 14.77
N LYS A 650 -16.45 -16.04 13.45
CA LYS A 650 -17.52 -15.95 12.46
C LYS A 650 -17.98 -17.35 12.08
#